data_AF-A0A534XEV2-F1
#
_entry.id   AF-A0A534XEV2-F1
#
_cell.length_a   1.000
_cell.length_b   1.000
_cell.length_c   1.000
_cell.angle_alpha   90.00
_cell.angle_beta   90.00
_cell.angle_gamma   90.00
#
_symmetry.space_group_name_H-M   'P 1'
#
loop_
_entity.id
_entity.type
_entity.pdbx_description
1 polymer ?
#
loop_
_entity_poly.entity_id
_entity_poly.type
_entity_poly.pdbx_seq_one_letter_code
_entity_poly.pdbx_strand_id
1 'polypeptide(L)'
;MSRKRIGVALGGLACAVLLVGTAGGQDIPKCLSGKLKAISKKEGGLLNCLAKVAAKNDPAFQAPCEASVKDKFGSAFAKAESLGPCSGEMTVCENNADVCEQNVGAAIPGTGTCPAGALKAASKLASGELKCHSKATKTGDPTLVPPCISTAQTKFQSAIGKANASGTCVADPNALQNMVESDCVQKQITLDTSGQVTALCPQSGSSTTTTTSTTSSTTPSSSTTTTTTTASSTTATAVPTTTSTTTRSTTTTTSTTTSSTRTTTSTSRTTTSTSTTATTTTTILCAPIVPGQAIAGKYGQTSIAGPNRCSFNAATNKGGTCTNDTQCGNTAGACAATPWVTVGSIPAPQPTGTGSTTTFSVAAADAQCRHQACIVCGNPNAACAGVPGCAGNAQCVRSTCCDTPGFQVPTISIAALGFCTRVDQISCGDGEVNTSNPQTGDNEVKKVADTTDPGDQTTCAYGDGNDVVKPCNTNSGGAGADTKGKIVRTLGNGAHDANGIHTRFRVPGLSTTWIENGDVNCGPNSHYDGGLDVLLTQLILKAEPSTAGATGQFSDLSGDGCAAAGQAFGSNGNGPVTVGPSIAAPEPYNASSGATTGTVSTIFSNLNPTFDVGFVAITPVSAISLVSSTPQSCSCTIAAGCPE
;
A
#
# COMPACT_ATOMS: atom_id res chain seq x y z
N MET A 1 20.68 46.83 -35.93
CA MET A 1 22.14 46.59 -35.92
C MET A 1 22.67 46.84 -34.51
N SER A 2 23.41 45.90 -33.91
CA SER A 2 24.64 46.14 -33.14
C SER A 2 24.96 44.89 -32.31
N ARG A 3 26.15 44.31 -32.51
CA ARG A 3 26.61 43.13 -31.78
C ARG A 3 27.34 43.60 -30.51
N LYS A 4 27.10 42.97 -29.36
CA LYS A 4 28.14 42.86 -28.32
C LYS A 4 28.42 41.39 -28.04
N ARG A 5 29.69 41.02 -28.25
CA ARG A 5 30.19 39.64 -28.21
C ARG A 5 30.62 39.26 -26.80
N ILE A 6 30.64 37.94 -26.59
CA ILE A 6 31.28 37.25 -25.48
C ILE A 6 32.80 37.44 -25.53
N GLY A 7 33.43 37.52 -24.36
CA GLY A 7 34.86 37.38 -24.12
C GLY A 7 35.19 37.82 -22.69
N VAL A 8 36.13 37.28 -21.91
CA VAL A 8 36.99 36.07 -21.90
C VAL A 8 38.02 36.33 -20.77
N ALA A 9 38.66 35.31 -20.19
CA ALA A 9 39.83 35.41 -19.28
C ALA A 9 39.57 36.06 -17.88
N LEU A 10 40.34 35.83 -16.82
CA LEU A 10 41.36 34.82 -16.42
C LEU A 10 41.11 34.55 -14.89
N GLY A 11 41.88 33.83 -14.07
CA GLY A 11 43.14 33.08 -14.18
C GLY A 11 43.62 32.71 -12.76
N GLY A 12 44.33 31.59 -12.56
CA GLY A 12 44.73 31.18 -11.19
C GLY A 12 45.33 29.77 -11.07
N LEU A 13 46.46 29.51 -11.73
CA LEU A 13 47.25 28.29 -11.56
C LEU A 13 48.07 28.38 -10.27
N ALA A 14 48.01 27.37 -9.41
CA ALA A 14 48.97 27.17 -8.31
C ALA A 14 49.31 25.67 -8.21
N CYS A 15 50.60 25.36 -8.08
CA CYS A 15 51.14 24.00 -8.08
C CYS A 15 51.89 23.73 -6.76
N ALA A 16 52.17 22.45 -6.46
CA ALA A 16 52.71 21.91 -5.21
C ALA A 16 51.72 21.99 -4.01
N VAL A 17 51.74 21.08 -3.02
CA VAL A 17 52.81 20.18 -2.57
C VAL A 17 52.29 18.75 -2.36
N LEU A 18 53.11 17.74 -2.70
CA LEU A 18 52.91 16.35 -2.26
C LEU A 18 53.18 16.25 -0.74
N LEU A 19 52.13 16.09 0.06
CA LEU A 19 52.25 15.65 1.45
C LEU A 19 51.59 14.28 1.60
N VAL A 20 52.44 13.27 1.79
CA VAL A 20 52.02 11.95 2.27
C VAL A 20 51.63 12.12 3.74
N GLY A 21 50.34 12.36 3.97
CA GLY A 21 49.76 12.64 5.28
C GLY A 21 48.86 11.50 5.75
N THR A 22 49.33 10.80 6.79
CA THR A 22 48.59 9.95 7.76
C THR A 22 47.07 9.89 7.61
N ALA A 23 46.51 8.67 7.59
CA ALA A 23 45.08 8.40 7.63
C ALA A 23 44.37 9.19 8.74
N GLY A 24 43.59 10.20 8.35
CA GLY A 24 42.80 11.02 9.27
C GLY A 24 41.58 10.25 9.78
N GLY A 25 41.21 10.50 11.04
CA GLY A 25 40.03 9.88 11.67
C GLY A 25 38.74 10.18 10.88
N GLN A 26 37.84 9.19 10.84
CA GLN A 26 36.62 9.24 10.03
C GLN A 26 35.58 10.20 10.61
N ASP A 27 35.49 11.40 10.03
CA ASP A 27 34.47 12.40 10.37
C ASP A 27 33.13 12.13 9.64
N ILE A 28 32.45 11.04 9.98
CA ILE A 28 31.15 10.65 9.39
C ILE A 28 30.16 11.84 9.30
N PRO A 29 29.99 12.70 10.33
CA PRO A 29 29.09 13.87 10.25
C PRO A 29 29.51 14.92 9.21
N LYS A 30 30.81 15.06 8.91
CA LYS A 30 31.32 16.00 7.90
C LYS A 30 31.04 15.50 6.48
N CYS A 31 31.18 14.19 6.23
CA CYS A 31 30.77 13.57 4.98
C CYS A 31 29.26 13.73 4.75
N LEU A 32 28.44 13.35 5.73
CA LEU A 32 26.97 13.37 5.62
C LEU A 32 26.42 14.79 5.42
N SER A 33 26.92 15.76 6.22
CA SER A 33 26.64 17.18 6.02
C SER A 33 27.06 17.69 4.63
N GLY A 34 28.19 17.19 4.11
CA GLY A 34 28.73 17.51 2.79
C GLY A 34 27.83 17.03 1.65
N LYS A 35 27.45 15.74 1.66
CA LYS A 35 26.52 15.15 0.69
C LYS A 35 25.16 15.86 0.72
N LEU A 36 24.59 16.07 1.89
CA LEU A 36 23.31 16.78 2.05
C LEU A 36 23.36 18.25 1.57
N LYS A 37 24.53 18.89 1.66
CA LYS A 37 24.79 20.21 1.07
C LYS A 37 24.96 20.17 -0.46
N ALA A 38 25.37 19.05 -1.04
CA ALA A 38 25.36 18.84 -2.49
C ALA A 38 23.93 18.65 -2.99
N ILE A 39 23.14 17.78 -2.33
CA ILE A 39 21.72 17.53 -2.64
C ILE A 39 20.93 18.84 -2.59
N SER A 40 21.02 19.62 -1.50
CA SER A 40 20.30 20.92 -1.39
C SER A 40 20.63 21.91 -2.51
N LYS A 41 21.81 21.83 -3.14
CA LYS A 41 22.18 22.63 -4.31
C LYS A 41 21.68 22.04 -5.63
N LYS A 42 21.51 20.72 -5.72
CA LYS A 42 20.92 20.04 -6.88
C LYS A 42 19.44 20.39 -6.96
N GLU A 43 18.68 20.11 -5.91
CA GLU A 43 17.24 20.41 -5.80
C GLU A 43 16.91 21.88 -6.11
N GLY A 44 17.55 22.79 -5.38
CA GLY A 44 17.39 24.23 -5.62
C GLY A 44 18.01 24.73 -6.94
N GLY A 45 18.83 23.91 -7.59
CA GLY A 45 19.43 24.17 -8.90
C GLY A 45 18.48 23.84 -10.04
N LEU A 46 17.97 22.60 -10.04
CA LEU A 46 17.01 22.03 -10.98
C LEU A 46 15.71 22.85 -11.02
N LEU A 47 15.02 23.00 -9.88
CA LEU A 47 13.81 23.84 -9.77
C LEU A 47 14.04 25.31 -10.19
N ASN A 48 15.26 25.82 -10.07
CA ASN A 48 15.64 27.16 -10.54
C ASN A 48 16.06 27.19 -12.03
N CYS A 49 16.33 26.05 -12.66
CA CYS A 49 16.38 25.90 -14.11
C CYS A 49 14.96 25.96 -14.68
N LEU A 50 14.01 25.18 -14.16
CA LEU A 50 12.59 25.30 -14.51
C LEU A 50 12.07 26.74 -14.34
N ALA A 51 12.36 27.39 -13.22
CA ALA A 51 11.97 28.78 -12.99
C ALA A 51 12.52 29.76 -14.04
N LYS A 52 13.71 29.51 -14.61
CA LYS A 52 14.30 30.33 -15.68
C LYS A 52 13.69 30.01 -17.04
N VAL A 53 13.36 28.75 -17.31
CA VAL A 53 12.62 28.31 -18.51
C VAL A 53 11.26 29.01 -18.54
N ALA A 54 10.52 28.93 -17.43
CA ALA A 54 9.25 29.63 -17.24
C ALA A 54 9.37 31.15 -17.39
N ALA A 55 10.42 31.77 -16.83
CA ALA A 55 10.63 33.22 -16.91
C ALA A 55 10.96 33.71 -18.33
N LYS A 56 11.67 32.90 -19.12
CA LYS A 56 12.12 33.25 -20.48
C LYS A 56 11.19 32.77 -21.59
N ASN A 57 10.30 31.84 -21.30
CA ASN A 57 9.57 31.04 -22.29
C ASN A 57 10.53 30.35 -23.29
N ASP A 58 11.60 29.74 -22.75
CA ASP A 58 12.69 29.13 -23.54
C ASP A 58 12.99 27.70 -23.03
N PRO A 59 12.27 26.67 -23.54
CA PRO A 59 12.52 25.27 -23.18
C PRO A 59 13.91 24.77 -23.57
N ALA A 60 14.55 25.35 -24.61
CA ALA A 60 15.90 24.95 -25.01
C ALA A 60 16.96 25.34 -23.96
N PHE A 61 16.63 26.23 -23.02
CA PHE A 61 17.48 26.54 -21.87
C PHE A 61 17.49 25.46 -20.77
N GLN A 62 16.53 24.51 -20.79
CA GLN A 62 16.35 23.53 -19.72
C GLN A 62 17.56 22.58 -19.60
N ALA A 63 17.76 21.70 -20.57
CA ALA A 63 18.85 20.71 -20.59
C ALA A 63 20.27 21.30 -20.34
N PRO A 64 20.70 22.42 -20.95
CA PRO A 64 22.03 22.99 -20.65
C PRO A 64 22.12 23.63 -19.25
N CYS A 65 20.99 24.02 -18.64
CA CYS A 65 20.96 24.49 -17.25
C CYS A 65 21.09 23.31 -16.29
N GLU A 66 20.29 22.26 -16.49
CA GLU A 66 20.31 21.02 -15.68
C GLU A 66 21.68 20.33 -15.74
N ALA A 67 22.29 20.19 -16.92
CA ALA A 67 23.64 19.63 -17.07
C ALA A 67 24.66 20.36 -16.17
N SER A 68 24.62 21.70 -16.16
CA SER A 68 25.50 22.50 -15.30
C SER A 68 25.19 22.39 -13.80
N VAL A 69 24.00 21.92 -13.42
CA VAL A 69 23.65 21.56 -12.04
C VAL A 69 24.18 20.16 -11.70
N LYS A 70 24.01 19.19 -12.60
CA LYS A 70 24.48 17.80 -12.46
C LYS A 70 26.01 17.72 -12.35
N ASP A 71 26.76 18.43 -13.19
CA ASP A 71 28.23 18.54 -13.10
C ASP A 71 28.71 19.04 -11.71
N LYS A 72 28.03 20.07 -11.20
CA LYS A 72 28.34 20.69 -9.90
C LYS A 72 27.90 19.80 -8.73
N PHE A 73 26.85 19.00 -8.91
CA PHE A 73 26.41 18.01 -7.94
C PHE A 73 27.47 16.92 -7.80
N GLY A 74 27.85 16.24 -8.89
CA GLY A 74 28.88 15.19 -8.85
C GLY A 74 30.22 15.69 -8.29
N SER A 75 30.66 16.88 -8.71
CA SER A 75 31.86 17.53 -8.16
C SER A 75 31.78 17.81 -6.65
N ALA A 76 30.60 18.15 -6.14
CA ALA A 76 30.37 18.41 -4.71
C ALA A 76 30.20 17.10 -3.91
N PHE A 77 29.65 16.06 -4.51
CA PHE A 77 29.45 14.74 -3.92
C PHE A 77 30.79 14.02 -3.72
N ALA A 78 31.62 13.95 -4.77
CA ALA A 78 32.98 13.41 -4.69
C ALA A 78 33.85 14.14 -3.64
N LYS A 79 33.67 15.46 -3.49
CA LYS A 79 34.33 16.23 -2.43
C LYS A 79 33.80 15.95 -1.01
N ALA A 80 32.55 15.50 -0.88
CA ALA A 80 32.03 15.05 0.41
C ALA A 80 32.58 13.66 0.76
N GLU A 81 32.69 12.76 -0.22
CA GLU A 81 33.23 11.40 -0.06
C GLU A 81 34.73 11.38 0.25
N SER A 82 35.49 12.39 -0.20
CA SER A 82 36.88 12.56 0.22
C SER A 82 37.06 12.87 1.72
N LEU A 83 35.97 13.05 2.49
CA LEU A 83 35.99 13.23 3.95
C LEU A 83 35.78 11.91 4.72
N GLY A 84 35.57 10.78 4.02
CA GLY A 84 35.34 9.46 4.60
C GLY A 84 34.08 8.77 4.05
N PRO A 85 33.88 7.48 4.35
CA PRO A 85 32.67 6.76 3.95
C PRO A 85 31.45 7.30 4.72
N CYS A 86 30.37 7.59 3.99
CA CYS A 86 29.04 7.83 4.57
C CYS A 86 27.93 7.50 3.56
N SER A 87 26.72 7.27 4.09
CA SER A 87 25.50 6.89 3.36
C SER A 87 25.08 7.89 2.26
N GLY A 88 24.24 7.42 1.34
CA GLY A 88 23.82 8.13 0.13
C GLY A 88 24.66 7.75 -1.08
N GLU A 89 24.09 6.97 -1.99
CA GLU A 89 24.67 6.65 -3.30
C GLU A 89 24.36 7.79 -4.28
N MET A 90 25.35 8.22 -5.07
CA MET A 90 25.24 9.45 -5.87
C MET A 90 24.11 9.38 -6.90
N THR A 91 23.91 8.22 -7.53
CA THR A 91 22.89 8.00 -8.56
C THR A 91 21.48 7.95 -7.97
N VAL A 92 21.27 7.32 -6.81
CA VAL A 92 19.98 7.37 -6.10
C VAL A 92 19.65 8.80 -5.65
N CYS A 93 20.62 9.54 -5.09
CA CYS A 93 20.44 10.95 -4.72
C CYS A 93 20.11 11.84 -5.93
N GLU A 94 20.72 11.53 -7.08
CA GLU A 94 20.48 12.18 -8.36
C GLU A 94 19.06 11.92 -8.85
N ASN A 95 18.64 10.65 -8.91
CA ASN A 95 17.30 10.25 -9.34
C ASN A 95 16.20 10.84 -8.47
N ASN A 96 16.38 10.88 -7.14
CA ASN A 96 15.38 11.45 -6.23
C ASN A 96 15.16 12.96 -6.48
N ALA A 97 16.21 13.70 -6.84
CA ALA A 97 16.11 15.12 -7.17
C ALA A 97 15.51 15.37 -8.56
N ASP A 98 15.83 14.52 -9.54
CA ASP A 98 15.21 14.57 -10.86
C ASP A 98 13.69 14.25 -10.77
N VAL A 99 13.26 13.39 -9.83
CA VAL A 99 11.84 13.13 -9.52
C VAL A 99 11.18 14.34 -8.83
N CYS A 100 11.85 14.99 -7.87
CA CYS A 100 11.38 16.25 -7.30
C CYS A 100 11.15 17.32 -8.39
N GLU A 101 12.13 17.50 -9.29
CA GLU A 101 12.04 18.45 -10.40
C GLU A 101 10.82 18.16 -11.29
N GLN A 102 10.61 16.90 -11.64
CA GLN A 102 9.47 16.48 -12.45
C GLN A 102 8.12 16.76 -11.77
N ASN A 103 7.96 16.36 -10.50
CA ASN A 103 6.70 16.51 -9.76
C ASN A 103 6.35 17.99 -9.53
N VAL A 104 7.30 18.79 -9.05
CA VAL A 104 7.10 20.23 -8.82
C VAL A 104 6.92 21.00 -10.13
N GLY A 105 7.61 20.58 -11.21
CA GLY A 105 7.41 21.12 -12.55
C GLY A 105 6.02 20.84 -13.10
N ALA A 106 5.50 19.62 -12.91
CA ALA A 106 4.14 19.25 -13.31
C ALA A 106 3.05 19.99 -12.52
N ALA A 107 3.29 20.28 -11.24
CA ALA A 107 2.36 21.04 -10.38
C ALA A 107 2.29 22.55 -10.72
N ILE A 108 3.29 23.10 -11.42
CA ILE A 108 3.36 24.51 -11.80
C ILE A 108 3.54 24.65 -13.32
N PRO A 109 2.53 24.26 -14.13
CA PRO A 109 2.63 24.28 -15.59
C PRO A 109 2.63 25.72 -16.14
N GLY A 110 3.22 25.85 -17.34
CA GLY A 110 3.19 27.09 -18.11
C GLY A 110 4.37 28.04 -17.85
N THR A 111 4.26 29.25 -18.38
CA THR A 111 5.35 30.23 -18.44
C THR A 111 4.89 31.63 -18.02
N GLY A 112 5.84 32.52 -17.73
CA GLY A 112 5.60 33.89 -17.26
C GLY A 112 6.09 34.14 -15.83
N THR A 113 5.78 35.33 -15.32
CA THR A 113 6.21 35.83 -14.00
C THR A 113 5.77 34.94 -12.85
N CYS A 114 4.52 34.46 -12.89
CA CYS A 114 3.94 33.66 -11.81
C CYS A 114 4.54 32.25 -11.74
N PRO A 115 4.53 31.39 -12.79
CA PRO A 115 5.15 30.07 -12.72
C PRO A 115 6.65 30.14 -12.36
N ALA A 116 7.37 31.11 -12.94
CA ALA A 116 8.75 31.39 -12.57
C ALA A 116 8.93 31.79 -11.11
N GLY A 117 8.01 32.60 -10.56
CA GLY A 117 8.00 33.00 -9.15
C GLY A 117 7.76 31.82 -8.22
N ALA A 118 6.79 30.96 -8.55
CA ALA A 118 6.42 29.79 -7.75
C ALA A 118 7.51 28.69 -7.78
N LEU A 119 8.03 28.33 -8.95
CA LEU A 119 9.19 27.42 -9.08
C LEU A 119 10.44 27.95 -8.35
N LYS A 120 10.64 29.28 -8.36
CA LYS A 120 11.72 29.94 -7.61
C LYS A 120 11.47 30.02 -6.10
N ALA A 121 10.23 29.90 -5.64
CA ALA A 121 9.92 29.75 -4.23
C ALA A 121 10.19 28.30 -3.79
N ALA A 122 9.67 27.31 -4.54
CA ALA A 122 9.91 25.88 -4.31
C ALA A 122 11.41 25.55 -4.25
N SER A 123 12.21 26.08 -5.20
CA SER A 123 13.67 25.89 -5.20
C SER A 123 14.37 26.41 -3.94
N LYS A 124 13.83 27.45 -3.28
CA LYS A 124 14.35 28.01 -2.02
C LYS A 124 13.87 27.26 -0.79
N LEU A 125 12.72 26.60 -0.86
CA LEU A 125 12.19 25.76 0.21
C LEU A 125 13.03 24.47 0.28
N ALA A 126 13.06 23.68 -0.79
CA ALA A 126 13.85 22.44 -0.88
C ALA A 126 15.33 22.66 -0.48
N SER A 127 15.99 23.66 -1.08
CA SER A 127 17.38 24.00 -0.75
C SER A 127 17.57 24.63 0.63
N GLY A 128 16.50 25.19 1.21
CA GLY A 128 16.50 25.77 2.56
C GLY A 128 16.48 24.68 3.63
N GLU A 129 15.54 23.75 3.53
CA GLU A 129 15.29 22.71 4.53
C GLU A 129 16.39 21.64 4.54
N LEU A 130 16.78 21.12 3.38
CA LEU A 130 17.95 20.23 3.28
C LEU A 130 19.22 20.89 3.81
N LYS A 131 19.34 22.23 3.71
CA LYS A 131 20.44 22.98 4.32
C LYS A 131 20.29 23.17 5.83
N CYS A 132 19.07 23.20 6.37
CA CYS A 132 18.82 23.11 7.81
C CYS A 132 19.32 21.76 8.36
N HIS A 133 18.91 20.65 7.74
CA HIS A 133 19.40 19.32 8.10
C HIS A 133 20.92 19.17 7.91
N SER A 134 21.49 19.70 6.82
CA SER A 134 22.96 19.72 6.61
C SER A 134 23.70 20.48 7.72
N LYS A 135 23.12 21.59 8.24
CA LYS A 135 23.69 22.34 9.36
C LYS A 135 23.62 21.54 10.66
N ALA A 136 22.46 21.00 11.00
CA ALA A 136 22.24 20.16 12.18
C ALA A 136 23.15 18.93 12.20
N THR A 137 23.27 18.24 11.05
CA THR A 137 24.18 17.12 10.84
C THR A 137 25.64 17.52 11.09
N LYS A 138 26.05 18.74 10.70
CA LYS A 138 27.42 19.23 10.93
C LYS A 138 27.70 19.48 12.42
N THR A 139 26.69 19.89 13.18
CA THR A 139 26.83 20.26 14.60
C THR A 139 26.47 19.12 15.56
N GLY A 140 25.89 18.03 15.08
CA GLY A 140 25.32 16.97 15.93
C GLY A 140 24.11 17.44 16.74
N ASP A 141 23.37 18.43 16.22
CA ASP A 141 22.29 19.10 16.96
C ASP A 141 21.01 19.18 16.10
N PRO A 142 20.08 18.21 16.25
CA PRO A 142 18.81 18.20 15.52
C PRO A 142 17.85 19.30 15.99
N THR A 143 18.04 19.91 17.17
CA THR A 143 17.16 20.98 17.67
C THR A 143 17.23 22.25 16.83
N LEU A 144 18.29 22.40 16.01
CA LEU A 144 18.43 23.47 15.02
C LEU A 144 17.49 23.31 13.81
N VAL A 145 16.92 22.12 13.59
CA VAL A 145 16.10 21.82 12.40
C VAL A 145 14.73 22.51 12.46
N PRO A 146 13.87 22.31 13.48
CA PRO A 146 12.51 22.88 13.49
C PRO A 146 12.43 24.41 13.32
N PRO A 147 13.20 25.26 14.03
CA PRO A 147 13.13 26.71 13.83
C PRO A 147 13.71 27.16 12.48
N CYS A 148 14.62 26.37 11.90
CA CYS A 148 15.20 26.64 10.60
C CYS A 148 14.21 26.30 9.46
N ILE A 149 13.52 25.16 9.55
CA ILE A 149 12.43 24.76 8.64
C ILE A 149 11.28 25.78 8.70
N SER A 150 10.78 26.11 9.90
CA SER A 150 9.72 27.12 10.07
C SER A 150 10.08 28.48 9.42
N THR A 151 11.35 28.88 9.49
CA THR A 151 11.86 30.08 8.80
C THR A 151 11.88 29.92 7.27
N ALA A 152 12.14 28.73 6.75
CA ALA A 152 12.12 28.44 5.30
C ALA A 152 10.67 28.44 4.78
N GLN A 153 9.77 27.71 5.45
CA GLN A 153 8.32 27.66 5.16
C GLN A 153 7.70 29.07 5.15
N THR A 154 7.96 29.89 6.18
CA THR A 154 7.46 31.29 6.25
C THR A 154 7.93 32.14 5.06
N LYS A 155 9.19 31.97 4.63
CA LYS A 155 9.75 32.67 3.46
C LYS A 155 9.19 32.15 2.14
N PHE A 156 8.89 30.86 2.06
CA PHE A 156 8.23 30.23 0.92
C PHE A 156 6.80 30.73 0.76
N GLN A 157 5.98 30.68 1.82
CA GLN A 157 4.62 31.22 1.86
C GLN A 157 4.58 32.69 1.41
N SER A 158 5.48 33.51 1.95
CA SER A 158 5.67 34.91 1.55
C SER A 158 6.10 35.11 0.09
N ALA A 159 6.74 34.11 -0.53
CA ALA A 159 7.18 34.15 -1.92
C ALA A 159 6.10 33.65 -2.89
N ILE A 160 5.32 32.62 -2.54
CA ILE A 160 4.16 32.17 -3.30
C ILE A 160 3.09 33.26 -3.34
N GLY A 161 2.76 33.91 -2.21
CA GLY A 161 1.83 35.03 -2.21
C GLY A 161 2.22 36.15 -3.19
N LYS A 162 3.52 36.42 -3.34
CA LYS A 162 4.05 37.39 -4.33
C LYS A 162 4.05 36.85 -5.76
N ALA A 163 4.25 35.55 -5.97
CA ALA A 163 4.17 34.92 -7.28
C ALA A 163 2.72 34.95 -7.80
N ASN A 164 1.76 34.52 -6.98
CA ASN A 164 0.33 34.51 -7.29
C ASN A 164 -0.21 35.94 -7.53
N ALA A 165 0.27 36.93 -6.78
CA ALA A 165 -0.05 38.35 -7.04
C ALA A 165 0.52 38.90 -8.37
N SER A 166 1.38 38.15 -9.06
CA SER A 166 2.07 38.58 -10.30
C SER A 166 1.59 37.90 -11.59
N GLY A 167 0.53 37.07 -11.53
CA GLY A 167 -0.04 36.41 -12.71
C GLY A 167 -1.14 35.39 -12.38
N THR A 168 -1.57 34.62 -13.38
CA THR A 168 -2.74 33.73 -13.30
C THR A 168 -2.43 32.30 -12.84
N CYS A 169 -1.19 31.98 -12.46
CA CYS A 169 -0.88 30.67 -11.90
C CYS A 169 -1.35 30.64 -10.44
N VAL A 170 -2.52 30.05 -10.18
CA VAL A 170 -3.02 29.91 -8.80
C VAL A 170 -2.31 28.70 -8.18
N ALA A 171 -1.04 28.88 -7.83
CA ALA A 171 -0.27 27.88 -7.10
C ALA A 171 -0.76 27.87 -5.65
N ASP A 172 -1.42 26.79 -5.24
CA ASP A 172 -1.82 26.59 -3.84
C ASP A 172 -0.55 26.55 -2.96
N PRO A 173 -0.38 27.49 -2.01
CA PRO A 173 0.82 27.53 -1.18
C PRO A 173 1.00 26.29 -0.32
N ASN A 174 -0.08 25.70 0.19
CA ASN A 174 -0.03 24.58 1.11
C ASN A 174 0.19 23.26 0.34
N ALA A 175 -0.50 23.05 -0.77
CA ALA A 175 -0.28 21.86 -1.60
C ALA A 175 1.14 21.83 -2.17
N LEU A 176 1.66 22.97 -2.64
CA LEU A 176 3.01 23.07 -3.17
C LEU A 176 4.08 22.96 -2.07
N GLN A 177 3.83 23.49 -0.87
CA GLN A 177 4.72 23.29 0.28
C GLN A 177 4.82 21.79 0.62
N ASN A 178 3.68 21.12 0.81
CA ASN A 178 3.62 19.69 1.14
C ASN A 178 4.29 18.82 0.07
N MET A 179 4.11 19.15 -1.22
CA MET A 179 4.77 18.46 -2.32
C MET A 179 6.29 18.62 -2.26
N VAL A 180 6.80 19.83 -2.03
CA VAL A 180 8.25 20.06 -1.92
C VAL A 180 8.83 19.35 -0.69
N GLU A 181 8.15 19.40 0.45
CA GLU A 181 8.58 18.71 1.68
C GLU A 181 8.62 17.19 1.48
N SER A 182 7.62 16.60 0.82
CA SER A 182 7.54 15.16 0.56
C SER A 182 8.53 14.71 -0.53
N ASP A 183 8.45 15.31 -1.73
CA ASP A 183 9.17 14.83 -2.91
C ASP A 183 10.63 15.27 -2.97
N CYS A 184 10.97 16.44 -2.42
CA CYS A 184 12.31 17.04 -2.54
C CYS A 184 13.13 16.97 -1.25
N VAL A 185 12.48 16.82 -0.09
CA VAL A 185 13.18 16.79 1.21
C VAL A 185 13.12 15.40 1.82
N GLN A 186 11.93 14.83 2.05
CA GLN A 186 11.78 13.52 2.69
C GLN A 186 12.35 12.37 1.85
N LYS A 187 12.21 12.40 0.52
CA LYS A 187 12.88 11.41 -0.37
C LYS A 187 14.41 11.45 -0.33
N GLN A 188 15.03 12.50 0.21
CA GLN A 188 16.48 12.67 0.23
C GLN A 188 17.14 12.31 1.57
N ILE A 189 16.37 12.17 2.66
CA ILE A 189 16.91 11.97 4.01
C ILE A 189 16.14 10.90 4.78
N THR A 190 16.85 10.11 5.58
CA THR A 190 16.27 9.27 6.64
C THR A 190 16.65 9.88 7.98
N LEU A 191 15.66 10.06 8.85
CA LEU A 191 15.84 10.57 10.21
C LEU A 191 15.71 9.43 11.22
N ASP A 192 16.44 9.52 12.33
CA ASP A 192 16.16 8.71 13.53
C ASP A 192 15.07 9.36 14.42
N THR A 193 14.76 8.69 15.53
CA THR A 193 13.80 9.14 16.55
C THR A 193 14.18 10.46 17.24
N SER A 194 15.44 10.93 17.10
CA SER A 194 15.90 12.24 17.59
C SER A 194 15.80 13.36 16.55
N GLY A 195 15.42 13.02 15.30
CA GLY A 195 15.39 13.95 14.17
C GLY A 195 16.76 14.19 13.53
N GLN A 196 17.76 13.37 13.84
CA GLN A 196 19.08 13.43 13.23
C GLN A 196 19.12 12.60 11.94
N VAL A 197 19.84 13.08 10.92
CA VAL A 197 19.99 12.37 9.64
C VAL A 197 20.92 11.17 9.84
N THR A 198 20.43 9.96 9.53
CA THR A 198 21.17 8.69 9.63
C THR A 198 21.52 8.11 8.26
N ALA A 199 20.63 8.27 7.28
CA ALA A 199 20.90 7.93 5.89
C ALA A 199 20.51 9.08 4.95
N LEU A 200 21.14 9.07 3.77
CA LEU A 200 20.78 9.91 2.65
C LEU A 200 20.26 9.03 1.53
N CYS A 201 19.28 9.53 0.79
CA CYS A 201 18.78 8.96 -0.45
C CYS A 201 18.44 7.46 -0.29
N PRO A 202 17.52 7.11 0.62
CA PRO A 202 17.17 5.72 0.89
C PRO A 202 16.73 5.01 -0.40
N GLN A 203 17.35 3.87 -0.66
CA GLN A 203 17.15 3.10 -1.88
C GLN A 203 15.86 2.29 -1.78
N SER A 204 14.85 2.64 -2.58
CA SER A 204 13.75 1.70 -2.89
C SER A 204 14.38 0.41 -3.43
N GLY A 205 14.04 -0.72 -2.82
CA GLY A 205 14.84 -1.95 -2.84
C GLY A 205 15.40 -2.34 -4.21
N SER A 206 16.73 -2.39 -4.30
CA SER A 206 17.47 -3.05 -5.38
C SER A 206 18.52 -3.95 -4.72
N SER A 207 18.46 -5.25 -5.02
CA SER A 207 19.37 -6.24 -4.44
C SER A 207 20.75 -6.15 -5.07
N THR A 208 21.76 -5.80 -4.27
CA THR A 208 23.16 -5.88 -4.68
C THR A 208 23.62 -7.34 -4.68
N THR A 209 23.58 -7.98 -5.85
CA THR A 209 24.15 -9.32 -6.05
C THR A 209 25.67 -9.27 -5.91
N THR A 210 26.19 -9.60 -4.73
CA THR A 210 27.63 -9.74 -4.50
C THR A 210 28.13 -11.05 -5.08
N THR A 211 28.61 -11.02 -6.33
CA THR A 211 29.20 -12.19 -6.99
C THR A 211 30.59 -12.50 -6.42
N THR A 212 30.64 -13.28 -5.35
CA THR A 212 31.89 -13.81 -4.79
C THR A 212 32.40 -14.96 -5.66
N SER A 213 33.33 -14.67 -6.56
CA SER A 213 33.96 -15.68 -7.43
C SER A 213 35.00 -16.51 -6.66
N THR A 214 34.60 -17.65 -6.09
CA THR A 214 35.51 -18.64 -5.52
C THR A 214 36.04 -19.59 -6.61
N THR A 215 37.31 -19.42 -6.98
CA THR A 215 38.01 -20.34 -7.88
C THR A 215 38.41 -21.62 -7.14
N SER A 216 37.67 -22.71 -7.35
CA SER A 216 38.01 -24.05 -6.84
C SER A 216 38.68 -24.89 -7.92
N SER A 217 39.95 -25.22 -7.72
CA SER A 217 40.75 -26.08 -8.60
C SER A 217 40.33 -27.55 -8.49
N THR A 218 40.06 -28.20 -9.61
CA THR A 218 39.79 -29.64 -9.67
C THR A 218 41.09 -30.46 -9.75
N THR A 219 41.17 -31.52 -8.95
CA THR A 219 42.11 -32.64 -9.14
C THR A 219 41.31 -33.94 -9.17
N PRO A 220 41.46 -34.78 -10.21
CA PRO A 220 40.73 -36.05 -10.29
C PRO A 220 41.47 -37.14 -9.51
N SER A 221 40.74 -37.92 -8.72
CA SER A 221 41.23 -39.18 -8.17
C SER A 221 40.29 -40.31 -8.60
N SER A 222 40.86 -41.30 -9.28
CA SER A 222 40.14 -42.42 -9.87
C SER A 222 39.85 -43.51 -8.84
N SER A 223 38.62 -44.03 -8.81
CA SER A 223 38.38 -45.41 -8.38
C SER A 223 37.19 -46.02 -9.11
N THR A 224 37.47 -47.10 -9.83
CA THR A 224 36.52 -47.88 -10.63
C THR A 224 35.60 -48.71 -9.73
N THR A 225 34.31 -48.81 -10.06
CA THR A 225 33.55 -50.06 -9.89
C THR A 225 32.50 -50.18 -10.98
N THR A 226 32.48 -51.36 -11.61
CA THR A 226 31.62 -51.67 -12.76
C THR A 226 30.41 -52.48 -12.33
N THR A 227 29.21 -52.09 -12.76
CA THR A 227 28.09 -53.04 -12.88
C THR A 227 27.17 -52.69 -14.06
N THR A 228 26.44 -53.70 -14.51
CA THR A 228 26.17 -53.90 -15.95
C THR A 228 24.81 -53.38 -16.43
N THR A 229 24.74 -53.08 -17.72
CA THR A 229 23.54 -52.71 -18.48
C THR A 229 22.42 -53.75 -18.46
N THR A 230 21.16 -53.28 -18.42
CA THR A 230 20.08 -53.86 -19.22
C THR A 230 19.18 -52.72 -19.74
N ALA A 231 19.06 -52.60 -21.06
CA ALA A 231 18.11 -51.69 -21.68
C ALA A 231 16.82 -52.43 -22.04
N SER A 232 15.67 -51.78 -21.92
CA SER A 232 14.46 -52.21 -22.62
C SER A 232 13.62 -50.99 -22.98
N SER A 233 13.31 -50.85 -24.26
CA SER A 233 12.57 -49.73 -24.85
C SER A 233 11.13 -50.13 -25.11
N THR A 234 10.17 -49.28 -24.75
CA THR A 234 8.80 -49.39 -25.27
C THR A 234 8.24 -48.02 -25.62
N THR A 235 7.96 -47.86 -26.92
CA THR A 235 7.23 -46.75 -27.52
C THR A 235 5.76 -46.78 -27.08
N ALA A 236 5.17 -45.62 -26.81
CA ALA A 236 3.72 -45.47 -26.66
C ALA A 236 3.19 -44.43 -27.65
N THR A 237 2.23 -44.87 -28.48
CA THR A 237 1.70 -44.16 -29.64
C THR A 237 0.56 -43.21 -29.28
N ALA A 238 0.51 -42.02 -29.87
CA ALA A 238 -0.66 -41.14 -29.81
C ALA A 238 -1.70 -41.52 -30.89
N VAL A 239 -2.99 -41.53 -30.53
CA VAL A 239 -4.11 -41.67 -31.46
C VAL A 239 -5.21 -40.67 -31.04
N PRO A 240 -5.81 -39.90 -31.98
CA PRO A 240 -6.83 -38.91 -31.68
C PRO A 240 -8.25 -39.49 -31.70
N THR A 241 -9.20 -38.79 -31.07
CA THR A 241 -10.63 -39.08 -31.19
C THR A 241 -11.38 -37.81 -31.58
N THR A 242 -12.22 -37.90 -32.61
CA THR A 242 -13.03 -36.78 -33.12
C THR A 242 -14.50 -37.18 -33.23
N THR A 243 -15.38 -36.22 -32.92
CA THR A 243 -16.73 -36.05 -33.48
C THR A 243 -17.82 -37.10 -33.17
N SER A 244 -18.91 -36.63 -32.56
CA SER A 244 -20.27 -36.92 -33.04
C SER A 244 -21.25 -35.82 -32.66
N THR A 245 -21.93 -35.28 -33.66
CA THR A 245 -23.05 -34.33 -33.55
C THR A 245 -24.38 -35.05 -33.46
N THR A 246 -25.31 -34.56 -32.62
CA THR A 246 -26.74 -34.89 -32.73
C THR A 246 -27.58 -33.61 -32.62
N THR A 247 -28.62 -33.51 -33.44
CA THR A 247 -29.46 -32.32 -33.60
C THR A 247 -30.86 -32.49 -32.97
N ARG A 248 -31.51 -31.33 -32.72
CA ARG A 248 -32.92 -31.00 -33.07
C ARG A 248 -34.02 -30.91 -31.96
N SER A 249 -34.78 -29.80 -32.09
CA SER A 249 -36.20 -29.52 -31.73
C SER A 249 -36.64 -29.19 -30.29
N THR A 250 -36.79 -27.88 -30.05
CA THR A 250 -38.07 -27.17 -29.77
C THR A 250 -39.23 -27.89 -29.06
N THR A 251 -39.66 -27.34 -27.91
CA THR A 251 -41.08 -27.19 -27.54
C THR A 251 -41.31 -25.87 -26.81
N THR A 252 -42.33 -25.12 -27.21
CA THR A 252 -42.84 -23.90 -26.54
C THR A 252 -43.95 -24.28 -25.56
N THR A 253 -44.00 -23.68 -24.37
CA THR A 253 -45.21 -23.74 -23.53
C THR A 253 -45.55 -22.38 -22.93
N THR A 254 -46.66 -21.84 -23.42
CA THR A 254 -47.34 -20.65 -22.88
C THR A 254 -48.05 -21.00 -21.56
N SER A 255 -48.04 -20.09 -20.58
CA SER A 255 -48.94 -20.15 -19.43
C SER A 255 -49.71 -18.84 -19.29
N THR A 256 -51.01 -18.92 -19.55
CA THR A 256 -51.99 -17.83 -19.40
C THR A 256 -52.51 -17.76 -17.97
N THR A 257 -52.62 -16.55 -17.42
CA THR A 257 -53.55 -16.26 -16.31
C THR A 257 -54.45 -15.09 -16.67
N THR A 258 -55.76 -15.33 -16.59
CA THR A 258 -56.82 -14.39 -16.98
C THR A 258 -57.70 -14.12 -15.77
N SER A 259 -57.99 -12.87 -15.43
CA SER A 259 -59.32 -12.47 -14.90
C SER A 259 -59.52 -10.96 -14.67
N SER A 260 -60.72 -10.51 -15.07
CA SER A 260 -61.55 -9.51 -14.40
C SER A 260 -61.22 -8.00 -14.48
N THR A 261 -61.52 -7.46 -15.66
CA THR A 261 -62.44 -6.33 -15.89
C THR A 261 -62.88 -5.42 -14.71
N ARG A 262 -62.69 -4.10 -14.87
CA ARG A 262 -63.79 -3.14 -14.64
C ARG A 262 -63.63 -1.88 -15.51
N THR A 263 -64.68 -1.53 -16.25
CA THR A 263 -64.73 -0.35 -17.12
C THR A 263 -65.34 0.85 -16.38
N THR A 264 -64.70 2.01 -16.45
CA THR A 264 -65.36 3.31 -16.23
C THR A 264 -64.82 4.35 -17.20
N THR A 265 -65.65 4.73 -18.17
CA THR A 265 -65.38 5.80 -19.13
C THR A 265 -65.46 7.17 -18.47
N SER A 266 -64.47 8.03 -18.69
CA SER A 266 -64.64 9.48 -18.52
C SER A 266 -63.81 10.23 -19.55
N THR A 267 -64.44 11.20 -20.20
CA THR A 267 -63.92 11.88 -21.40
C THR A 267 -63.42 13.27 -21.03
N SER A 268 -62.13 13.57 -21.21
CA SER A 268 -61.70 14.97 -21.36
C SER A 268 -60.33 15.16 -22.01
N ARG A 269 -60.34 15.96 -23.09
CA ARG A 269 -59.28 16.84 -23.62
C ARG A 269 -57.84 16.31 -23.73
N THR A 270 -57.52 16.00 -24.99
CA THR A 270 -56.21 16.20 -25.61
C THR A 270 -55.52 17.49 -25.16
N THR A 271 -54.36 17.37 -24.53
CA THR A 271 -53.26 18.34 -24.64
C THR A 271 -52.00 17.58 -25.01
N THR A 272 -51.55 17.74 -26.26
CA THR A 272 -50.34 17.11 -26.77
C THR A 272 -49.11 17.81 -26.18
N SER A 273 -48.71 17.38 -24.99
CA SER A 273 -47.38 17.69 -24.46
C SER A 273 -46.41 16.64 -24.97
N THR A 274 -45.60 17.00 -25.96
CA THR A 274 -44.52 16.15 -26.47
C THR A 274 -43.46 15.99 -25.39
N SER A 275 -43.64 15.02 -24.49
CA SER A 275 -42.60 14.61 -23.56
C SER A 275 -41.49 13.92 -24.35
N THR A 276 -40.49 14.69 -24.73
CA THR A 276 -39.23 14.16 -25.25
C THR A 276 -38.55 13.43 -24.09
N THR A 277 -38.92 12.16 -23.87
CA THR A 277 -38.17 11.26 -22.99
C THR A 277 -36.83 10.99 -23.67
N ALA A 278 -35.91 11.93 -23.48
CA ALA A 278 -34.50 11.70 -23.73
C ALA A 278 -34.06 10.65 -22.71
N THR A 279 -34.13 9.38 -23.12
CA THR A 279 -33.35 8.31 -22.50
C THR A 279 -31.90 8.65 -22.76
N THR A 280 -31.34 9.52 -21.92
CA THR A 280 -29.94 9.86 -21.93
C THR A 280 -29.20 8.61 -21.46
N THR A 281 -28.82 7.76 -22.42
CA THR A 281 -27.97 6.61 -22.15
C THR A 281 -26.63 7.16 -21.66
N THR A 282 -26.47 7.25 -20.33
CA THR A 282 -25.22 7.69 -19.72
C THR A 282 -24.14 6.68 -20.11
N THR A 283 -23.31 7.06 -21.08
CA THR A 283 -22.21 6.21 -21.53
C THR A 283 -21.20 6.10 -20.41
N ILE A 284 -21.07 4.90 -19.83
CA ILE A 284 -20.05 4.60 -18.82
C ILE A 284 -18.68 4.79 -19.48
N LEU A 285 -17.85 5.64 -18.88
CA LEU A 285 -16.46 5.84 -19.30
C LEU A 285 -15.54 5.15 -18.30
N CYS A 286 -14.53 4.44 -18.79
CA CYS A 286 -13.49 3.89 -17.91
C CYS A 286 -12.47 4.98 -17.63
N ALA A 287 -12.51 5.54 -16.41
CA ALA A 287 -11.56 6.55 -15.98
C ALA A 287 -10.14 5.94 -15.89
N PRO A 288 -9.08 6.70 -16.22
CA PRO A 288 -7.72 6.22 -16.01
C PRO A 288 -7.45 6.09 -14.50
N ILE A 289 -6.87 4.98 -14.06
CA ILE A 289 -6.41 4.81 -12.67
C ILE A 289 -5.35 5.87 -12.32
N VAL A 290 -4.43 6.11 -13.25
CA VAL A 290 -3.44 7.21 -13.17
C VAL A 290 -3.61 8.07 -14.43
N PRO A 291 -3.92 9.38 -14.30
CA PRO A 291 -4.12 10.25 -15.46
C PRO A 291 -2.98 10.18 -16.49
N GLY A 292 -3.34 9.98 -17.76
CA GLY A 292 -2.39 9.87 -18.88
C GLY A 292 -1.73 8.50 -19.05
N GLN A 293 -2.01 7.53 -18.18
CA GLN A 293 -1.50 6.15 -18.30
C GLN A 293 -2.55 5.19 -18.88
N ALA A 294 -2.09 4.09 -19.48
CA ALA A 294 -2.96 2.94 -19.76
C ALA A 294 -3.48 2.35 -18.44
N ILE A 295 -4.66 1.71 -18.47
CA ILE A 295 -5.30 1.13 -17.26
C ILE A 295 -4.82 -0.31 -16.98
N ALA A 296 -4.45 -1.06 -18.03
CA ALA A 296 -3.82 -2.36 -17.86
C ALA A 296 -2.33 -2.17 -17.53
N GLY A 297 -1.87 -2.70 -16.41
CA GLY A 297 -0.53 -2.44 -15.89
C GLY A 297 -0.32 -2.95 -14.47
N LYS A 298 0.80 -2.58 -13.86
CA LYS A 298 1.15 -2.87 -12.47
C LYS A 298 1.13 -1.59 -11.65
N TYR A 299 0.47 -1.62 -10.50
CA TYR A 299 0.22 -0.48 -9.64
C TYR A 299 0.60 -0.74 -8.19
N GLY A 300 0.72 0.33 -7.42
CA GLY A 300 1.03 0.29 -5.99
C GLY A 300 0.25 1.33 -5.19
N GLN A 301 -0.21 0.93 -4.01
CA GLN A 301 -0.69 1.80 -2.93
C GLN A 301 0.14 1.55 -1.67
N THR A 302 0.33 2.59 -0.86
CA THR A 302 1.01 2.50 0.45
C THR A 302 0.12 3.11 1.54
N SER A 303 0.06 2.51 2.72
CA SER A 303 -0.68 3.10 3.86
C SER A 303 -0.01 4.39 4.32
N ILE A 304 -0.83 5.42 4.53
CA ILE A 304 -0.39 6.76 4.97
C ILE A 304 -1.12 7.16 6.25
N ALA A 305 -0.54 8.12 6.98
CA ALA A 305 -1.18 8.65 8.18
C ALA A 305 -2.48 9.36 7.81
N GLY A 306 -3.54 9.08 8.57
CA GLY A 306 -4.85 9.71 8.42
C GLY A 306 -5.40 10.24 9.74
N PRO A 307 -6.64 10.77 9.72
CA PRO A 307 -7.23 11.40 10.88
C PRO A 307 -7.41 10.43 12.04
N ASN A 308 -7.45 11.00 13.25
CA ASN A 308 -7.81 10.27 14.46
C ASN A 308 -9.28 9.81 14.39
N ARG A 309 -9.51 8.54 14.70
CA ARG A 309 -10.84 7.93 14.78
C ARG A 309 -10.99 7.12 16.06
N CYS A 310 -12.21 7.07 16.59
CA CYS A 310 -12.53 6.21 17.71
C CYS A 310 -12.48 4.74 17.30
N SER A 311 -11.88 3.90 18.14
CA SER A 311 -11.84 2.45 18.00
C SER A 311 -13.27 1.86 17.91
N PHE A 312 -13.45 0.71 17.25
CA PHE A 312 -14.76 0.05 17.23
C PHE A 312 -15.14 -0.58 18.59
N ASN A 313 -14.21 -0.62 19.55
CA ASN A 313 -14.48 -1.01 20.92
C ASN A 313 -14.83 0.16 21.86
N ALA A 314 -14.68 1.41 21.40
CA ALA A 314 -15.05 2.63 22.13
C ALA A 314 -16.49 2.60 22.65
N ALA A 315 -16.74 3.17 23.84
CA ALA A 315 -18.09 3.21 24.42
C ALA A 315 -19.07 4.06 23.60
N THR A 316 -18.60 5.08 22.87
CA THR A 316 -19.40 5.90 21.94
C THR A 316 -18.61 6.26 20.68
N ASN A 317 -19.29 6.80 19.65
CA ASN A 317 -18.69 7.36 18.44
C ASN A 317 -17.77 6.39 17.63
N LYS A 318 -18.00 5.08 17.72
CA LYS A 318 -17.24 4.01 17.04
C LYS A 318 -16.97 4.33 15.57
N GLY A 319 -15.71 4.40 15.16
CA GLY A 319 -15.26 4.75 13.79
C GLY A 319 -15.36 6.24 13.40
N GLY A 320 -16.06 7.06 14.19
CA GLY A 320 -16.17 8.51 14.01
C GLY A 320 -14.86 9.24 14.32
N THR A 321 -14.74 10.48 13.86
CA THR A 321 -13.55 11.31 14.10
C THR A 321 -13.46 11.72 15.57
N CYS A 322 -12.23 11.93 16.05
CA CYS A 322 -11.96 12.32 17.43
C CYS A 322 -10.67 13.14 17.55
N THR A 323 -10.48 13.76 18.71
CA THR A 323 -9.28 14.52 19.12
C THR A 323 -8.75 14.06 20.48
N ASN A 324 -9.58 13.37 21.27
CA ASN A 324 -9.28 12.77 22.56
C ASN A 324 -10.32 11.68 22.90
N ASP A 325 -10.05 10.90 23.95
CA ASP A 325 -10.88 9.77 24.35
C ASP A 325 -12.28 10.15 24.88
N THR A 326 -12.52 11.39 25.32
CA THR A 326 -13.86 11.84 25.75
C THR A 326 -14.86 11.78 24.60
N GLN A 327 -14.40 12.04 23.36
CA GLN A 327 -15.22 11.88 22.16
C GLN A 327 -15.45 10.40 21.78
N CYS A 328 -14.75 9.47 22.42
CA CYS A 328 -14.91 8.02 22.30
C CYS A 328 -15.52 7.40 23.56
N GLY A 329 -16.23 8.21 24.36
CA GLY A 329 -16.93 7.75 25.57
C GLY A 329 -16.04 7.56 26.79
N ASN A 330 -14.90 8.26 26.84
CA ASN A 330 -13.84 8.13 27.85
C ASN A 330 -13.17 6.75 27.89
N THR A 331 -13.27 5.97 26.81
CA THR A 331 -12.50 4.73 26.67
C THR A 331 -11.02 5.08 26.43
N ALA A 332 -10.16 4.82 27.41
CA ALA A 332 -8.76 5.23 27.38
C ALA A 332 -8.01 4.63 26.17
N GLY A 333 -7.29 5.49 25.44
CA GLY A 333 -6.57 5.15 24.22
C GLY A 333 -7.47 4.84 23.01
N ALA A 334 -8.80 4.98 23.09
CA ALA A 334 -9.68 4.65 21.99
C ALA A 334 -9.64 5.67 20.84
N CYS A 335 -9.20 6.90 21.07
CA CYS A 335 -8.97 7.88 20.01
C CYS A 335 -7.56 7.77 19.43
N ALA A 336 -7.41 7.18 18.24
CA ALA A 336 -6.10 6.96 17.63
C ALA A 336 -6.02 7.37 16.16
N ALA A 337 -4.82 7.81 15.75
CA ALA A 337 -4.47 8.12 14.36
C ALA A 337 -4.54 6.86 13.50
N THR A 338 -5.19 6.98 12.34
CA THR A 338 -5.20 5.90 11.35
C THR A 338 -3.86 5.86 10.58
N PRO A 339 -3.38 4.68 10.14
CA PRO A 339 -4.07 3.40 10.11
C PRO A 339 -3.94 2.59 11.43
N TRP A 340 -4.99 1.85 11.75
CA TRP A 340 -5.04 0.98 12.93
C TRP A 340 -5.96 -0.23 12.75
N VAL A 341 -5.83 -1.21 13.64
CA VAL A 341 -6.71 -2.38 13.76
C VAL A 341 -7.24 -2.53 15.19
N THR A 342 -8.51 -2.86 15.36
CA THR A 342 -9.10 -3.33 16.63
C THR A 342 -9.46 -4.80 16.51
N VAL A 343 -9.18 -5.61 17.54
CA VAL A 343 -9.45 -7.06 17.58
C VAL A 343 -10.20 -7.40 18.86
N GLY A 344 -11.25 -8.22 18.76
CA GLY A 344 -11.98 -8.75 19.91
C GLY A 344 -12.45 -7.64 20.86
N SER A 345 -12.20 -7.82 22.16
CA SER A 345 -12.52 -6.86 23.22
C SER A 345 -11.39 -5.88 23.58
N ILE A 346 -10.27 -5.84 22.82
CA ILE A 346 -9.13 -4.95 23.11
C ILE A 346 -9.57 -3.48 22.94
N PRO A 347 -9.61 -2.64 24.00
CA PRO A 347 -10.26 -1.31 23.91
C PRO A 347 -9.49 -0.30 23.06
N ALA A 348 -8.16 -0.29 23.22
CA ALA A 348 -7.26 0.53 22.43
C ALA A 348 -7.07 -0.11 21.03
N PRO A 349 -7.15 0.67 19.95
CA PRO A 349 -6.77 0.21 18.62
C PRO A 349 -5.25 0.07 18.54
N GLN A 350 -4.78 -0.96 17.85
CA GLN A 350 -3.37 -1.22 17.64
C GLN A 350 -2.92 -0.50 16.37
N PRO A 351 -2.00 0.48 16.44
CA PRO A 351 -1.51 1.18 15.25
C PRO A 351 -0.81 0.19 14.31
N THR A 352 -1.24 0.13 13.06
CA THR A 352 -0.55 -0.68 12.03
C THR A 352 0.62 0.08 11.39
N GLY A 353 0.66 1.39 11.60
CA GLY A 353 1.70 2.27 11.07
C GLY A 353 1.57 2.56 9.57
N THR A 354 2.31 3.56 9.12
CA THR A 354 2.46 3.86 7.70
C THR A 354 3.47 2.93 7.07
N GLY A 355 3.25 2.53 5.81
CA GLY A 355 4.21 1.69 5.06
C GLY A 355 3.73 0.28 4.74
N SER A 356 2.49 -0.11 5.09
CA SER A 356 1.87 -1.29 4.50
C SER A 356 1.71 -1.07 3.00
N THR A 357 2.20 -1.99 2.17
CA THR A 357 2.16 -1.84 0.70
C THR A 357 1.25 -2.87 0.07
N THR A 358 0.49 -2.44 -0.94
CA THR A 358 -0.28 -3.33 -1.82
C THR A 358 0.14 -3.05 -3.26
N THR A 359 0.84 -4.00 -3.86
CA THR A 359 1.29 -4.02 -5.25
C THR A 359 0.46 -5.04 -6.03
N PHE A 360 -0.25 -4.57 -7.05
CA PHE A 360 -1.23 -5.36 -7.79
C PHE A 360 -1.12 -5.13 -9.30
N SER A 361 -1.42 -6.16 -10.07
CA SER A 361 -1.58 -6.06 -11.53
C SER A 361 -3.06 -5.91 -11.86
N VAL A 362 -3.38 -5.10 -12.87
CA VAL A 362 -4.73 -4.78 -13.33
C VAL A 362 -4.87 -5.20 -14.79
N ALA A 363 -5.93 -5.98 -15.08
CA ALA A 363 -6.26 -6.43 -16.42
C ALA A 363 -6.96 -5.34 -17.27
N ALA A 364 -7.22 -5.65 -18.55
CA ALA A 364 -8.11 -4.83 -19.37
C ALA A 364 -9.52 -4.73 -18.76
N ALA A 365 -10.21 -3.62 -19.03
CA ALA A 365 -11.60 -3.41 -18.62
C ALA A 365 -12.54 -4.42 -19.26
N ASP A 366 -13.60 -4.81 -18.55
CA ASP A 366 -14.81 -5.31 -19.17
C ASP A 366 -15.76 -4.18 -19.61
N ALA A 367 -16.95 -4.54 -20.10
CA ALA A 367 -17.93 -3.60 -20.64
C ALA A 367 -18.52 -2.63 -19.58
N GLN A 368 -18.27 -2.86 -18.29
CA GLN A 368 -18.70 -2.02 -17.18
C GLN A 368 -17.52 -1.36 -16.46
N CYS A 369 -16.34 -1.34 -17.08
CA CYS A 369 -15.11 -0.77 -16.52
C CYS A 369 -14.69 -1.43 -15.19
N ARG A 370 -15.03 -2.71 -15.00
CA ARG A 370 -14.49 -3.55 -13.93
C ARG A 370 -13.23 -4.21 -14.46
N HIS A 371 -12.15 -4.14 -13.69
CA HIS A 371 -10.86 -4.71 -14.02
C HIS A 371 -10.51 -5.79 -13.01
N GLN A 372 -10.19 -6.99 -13.49
CA GLN A 372 -9.62 -8.02 -12.62
C GLN A 372 -8.28 -7.52 -12.07
N ALA A 373 -8.12 -7.58 -10.75
CA ALA A 373 -6.88 -7.25 -10.08
C ALA A 373 -6.27 -8.48 -9.41
N CYS A 374 -4.95 -8.59 -9.42
CA CYS A 374 -4.22 -9.71 -8.83
C CYS A 374 -3.00 -9.23 -8.04
N ILE A 375 -2.87 -9.73 -6.81
CA ILE A 375 -1.76 -9.45 -5.90
C ILE A 375 -0.80 -10.63 -5.99
N VAL A 376 0.40 -10.36 -6.48
CA VAL A 376 1.41 -11.38 -6.76
C VAL A 376 1.90 -12.07 -5.48
N CYS A 377 2.38 -13.30 -5.63
CA CYS A 377 2.93 -14.10 -4.53
C CYS A 377 4.33 -14.68 -4.85
N GLY A 378 4.69 -14.77 -6.13
CA GLY A 378 5.85 -15.56 -6.54
C GLY A 378 5.62 -17.04 -6.21
N ASN A 379 6.54 -17.67 -5.48
CA ASN A 379 6.36 -19.03 -4.97
C ASN A 379 5.63 -19.02 -3.61
N PRO A 380 4.39 -19.55 -3.49
CA PRO A 380 3.66 -19.62 -2.21
C PRO A 380 4.22 -20.67 -1.23
N ASN A 381 5.14 -21.52 -1.69
CA ASN A 381 5.73 -22.62 -0.91
C ASN A 381 7.20 -22.34 -0.51
N ALA A 382 7.68 -21.11 -0.68
CA ALA A 382 8.98 -20.70 -0.15
C ALA A 382 8.95 -20.62 1.37
N ALA A 383 10.09 -20.66 2.05
CA ALA A 383 10.14 -20.46 3.50
C ALA A 383 9.64 -19.05 3.87
N CYS A 384 8.81 -18.92 4.90
CA CYS A 384 8.34 -17.61 5.36
C CYS A 384 9.48 -16.78 5.94
N ALA A 385 9.88 -15.73 5.23
CA ALA A 385 10.86 -14.76 5.73
C ALA A 385 10.42 -14.06 7.03
N GLY A 386 9.11 -13.95 7.29
CA GLY A 386 8.56 -13.35 8.50
C GLY A 386 8.64 -14.21 9.76
N VAL A 387 8.75 -15.54 9.61
CA VAL A 387 8.63 -16.51 10.72
C VAL A 387 9.64 -17.67 10.62
N PRO A 388 10.95 -17.39 10.51
CA PRO A 388 11.97 -18.43 10.39
C PRO A 388 11.98 -19.42 11.57
N GLY A 389 11.54 -19.01 12.76
CA GLY A 389 11.33 -19.87 13.93
C GLY A 389 10.26 -20.97 13.76
N CYS A 390 9.50 -20.95 12.66
CA CYS A 390 8.58 -22.03 12.29
C CYS A 390 9.22 -23.17 11.49
N ALA A 391 10.49 -23.04 11.06
CA ALA A 391 11.18 -24.11 10.35
C ALA A 391 11.39 -25.35 11.26
N GLY A 392 10.64 -26.42 10.99
CA GLY A 392 10.68 -27.65 11.80
C GLY A 392 9.91 -27.58 13.13
N ASN A 393 9.22 -26.47 13.41
CA ASN A 393 8.44 -26.30 14.63
C ASN A 393 7.01 -26.81 14.46
N ALA A 394 6.68 -27.93 15.11
CA ALA A 394 5.36 -28.56 15.03
C ALA A 394 4.22 -27.76 15.69
N GLN A 395 4.50 -26.65 16.40
CA GLN A 395 3.48 -25.74 16.92
C GLN A 395 3.03 -24.70 15.87
N CYS A 396 3.78 -24.51 14.79
CA CYS A 396 3.36 -23.63 13.70
C CYS A 396 2.40 -24.36 12.77
N VAL A 397 1.26 -23.71 12.48
CA VAL A 397 0.30 -24.15 11.46
C VAL A 397 0.94 -24.14 10.07
N ARG A 398 1.84 -23.19 9.79
CA ARG A 398 2.52 -23.06 8.49
C ARG A 398 3.88 -22.37 8.63
N SER A 399 4.85 -22.85 7.85
CA SER A 399 6.22 -22.30 7.74
C SER A 399 6.59 -21.84 6.32
N THR A 400 5.64 -21.89 5.38
CA THR A 400 5.82 -21.48 3.99
C THR A 400 4.93 -20.32 3.57
N CYS A 401 5.44 -19.38 2.79
CA CYS A 401 4.77 -18.13 2.39
C CYS A 401 5.17 -17.74 0.95
N CYS A 402 4.60 -16.64 0.46
CA CYS A 402 5.03 -15.97 -0.75
C CYS A 402 6.49 -15.46 -0.62
N ASP A 403 7.38 -15.81 -1.55
CA ASP A 403 8.72 -15.20 -1.65
C ASP A 403 8.69 -13.77 -2.22
N THR A 404 7.68 -13.48 -3.03
CA THR A 404 7.49 -12.20 -3.72
C THR A 404 6.09 -11.65 -3.39
N PRO A 405 5.80 -11.34 -2.11
CA PRO A 405 4.49 -10.89 -1.69
C PRO A 405 4.18 -9.51 -2.28
N GLY A 406 3.03 -9.40 -2.96
CA GLY A 406 2.48 -8.13 -3.39
C GLY A 406 1.81 -7.36 -2.25
N PHE A 407 1.44 -8.04 -1.16
CA PHE A 407 0.88 -7.43 0.05
C PHE A 407 1.84 -7.57 1.23
N GLN A 408 2.20 -6.45 1.84
CA GLN A 408 3.08 -6.40 3.00
C GLN A 408 2.47 -5.50 4.08
N VAL A 409 2.49 -5.98 5.33
CA VAL A 409 2.09 -5.22 6.52
C VAL A 409 3.27 -5.22 7.49
N PRO A 410 3.65 -4.08 8.08
CA PRO A 410 4.61 -4.03 9.18
C PRO A 410 4.18 -4.92 10.34
N THR A 411 5.14 -5.38 11.14
CA THR A 411 4.84 -6.07 12.41
C THR A 411 4.15 -5.10 13.37
N ILE A 412 3.03 -5.54 13.93
CA ILE A 412 2.14 -4.76 14.80
C ILE A 412 2.48 -5.13 16.25
N SER A 413 2.87 -4.14 17.06
CA SER A 413 2.96 -4.31 18.52
C SER A 413 1.58 -4.16 19.15
N ILE A 414 1.16 -5.18 19.90
CA ILE A 414 -0.02 -5.16 20.77
C ILE A 414 0.45 -4.78 22.18
N ALA A 415 0.83 -3.52 22.36
CA ALA A 415 1.50 -3.03 23.57
C ALA A 415 0.69 -3.25 24.87
N ALA A 416 -0.64 -3.34 24.78
CA ALA A 416 -1.51 -3.65 25.92
C ALA A 416 -1.37 -5.09 26.45
N LEU A 417 -0.82 -6.00 25.64
CA LEU A 417 -0.61 -7.42 25.98
C LEU A 417 0.87 -7.82 25.95
N GLY A 418 1.76 -6.98 25.40
CA GLY A 418 3.17 -7.32 25.16
C GLY A 418 3.34 -8.35 24.04
N PHE A 419 2.41 -8.40 23.09
CA PHE A 419 2.43 -9.37 21.98
C PHE A 419 2.85 -8.70 20.67
N CYS A 420 3.48 -9.48 19.81
CA CYS A 420 3.87 -9.10 18.48
C CYS A 420 3.05 -9.90 17.47
N THR A 421 2.51 -9.24 16.44
CA THR A 421 1.77 -9.95 15.40
C THR A 421 2.16 -9.46 14.01
N ARG A 422 2.31 -10.39 13.07
CA ARG A 422 2.74 -10.12 11.69
C ARG A 422 1.88 -10.94 10.73
N VAL A 423 1.52 -10.33 9.60
CA VAL A 423 0.74 -10.98 8.54
C VAL A 423 1.62 -11.19 7.32
N ASP A 424 1.93 -12.45 7.03
CA ASP A 424 2.65 -12.86 5.82
C ASP A 424 1.67 -13.33 4.74
N GLN A 425 1.81 -12.86 3.50
CA GLN A 425 1.02 -13.37 2.38
C GLN A 425 1.41 -14.83 2.08
N ILE A 426 0.43 -15.73 1.95
CA ILE A 426 0.65 -17.18 1.73
C ILE A 426 0.18 -17.71 0.38
N SER A 427 -0.58 -16.92 -0.39
CA SER A 427 -1.03 -17.28 -1.72
C SER A 427 -1.29 -16.04 -2.56
N CYS A 428 -1.55 -16.24 -3.85
CA CYS A 428 -2.03 -15.20 -4.76
C CYS A 428 -3.28 -14.52 -4.18
N GLY A 429 -3.26 -13.19 -4.11
CA GLY A 429 -4.47 -12.41 -3.83
C GLY A 429 -5.19 -12.05 -5.12
N ASP A 430 -6.50 -11.86 -5.03
CA ASP A 430 -7.36 -11.46 -6.14
C ASP A 430 -8.20 -10.23 -5.77
N GLY A 431 -8.91 -9.66 -6.75
CA GLY A 431 -9.69 -8.46 -6.51
C GLY A 431 -10.26 -7.81 -7.77
N GLU A 432 -10.80 -6.62 -7.56
CA GLU A 432 -11.35 -5.76 -8.60
C GLU A 432 -10.84 -4.33 -8.40
N VAL A 433 -10.49 -3.68 -9.52
CA VAL A 433 -10.46 -2.22 -9.60
C VAL A 433 -11.62 -1.80 -10.49
N ASN A 434 -12.49 -0.92 -10.00
CA ASN A 434 -13.61 -0.39 -10.74
C ASN A 434 -13.33 1.05 -11.15
N THR A 435 -13.31 1.31 -12.45
CA THR A 435 -12.99 2.63 -13.02
C THR A 435 -14.19 3.31 -13.69
N SER A 436 -15.39 2.74 -13.57
CA SER A 436 -16.60 3.30 -14.18
C SER A 436 -16.85 4.75 -13.73
N ASN A 437 -17.16 5.62 -14.69
CA ASN A 437 -17.55 7.01 -14.44
C ASN A 437 -18.81 7.34 -15.28
N PRO A 438 -19.97 7.61 -14.64
CA PRO A 438 -20.22 7.54 -13.19
C PRO A 438 -20.03 6.12 -12.63
N GLN A 439 -19.84 5.99 -11.31
CA GLN A 439 -19.66 4.68 -10.69
C GLN A 439 -20.90 3.79 -10.88
N THR A 440 -20.64 2.55 -11.29
CA THR A 440 -21.61 1.47 -11.40
C THR A 440 -21.15 0.21 -10.64
N GLY A 441 -20.05 0.29 -9.89
CA GLY A 441 -19.60 -0.75 -8.97
C GLY A 441 -20.54 -0.96 -7.78
N ASP A 442 -20.38 -2.11 -7.13
CA ASP A 442 -21.03 -2.51 -5.88
C ASP A 442 -19.96 -3.32 -5.12
N ASN A 443 -19.05 -2.61 -4.46
CA ASN A 443 -17.73 -3.12 -4.04
C ASN A 443 -17.62 -3.42 -2.55
N GLU A 444 -18.69 -3.28 -1.76
CA GLU A 444 -18.65 -3.67 -0.35
C GLU A 444 -18.38 -5.16 -0.17
N VAL A 445 -17.72 -5.48 0.93
CA VAL A 445 -17.50 -6.86 1.37
C VAL A 445 -18.31 -7.12 2.61
N LYS A 446 -19.14 -8.17 2.61
CA LYS A 446 -19.79 -8.67 3.84
C LYS A 446 -19.25 -10.06 4.17
N LYS A 447 -18.86 -10.27 5.42
CA LYS A 447 -18.49 -11.56 5.99
C LYS A 447 -19.42 -11.92 7.16
N VAL A 448 -19.94 -13.15 7.15
CA VAL A 448 -20.83 -13.68 8.19
C VAL A 448 -20.27 -15.00 8.71
N ALA A 449 -19.71 -14.97 9.91
CA ALA A 449 -19.13 -16.13 10.58
C ALA A 449 -20.15 -16.95 11.37
N ASP A 450 -19.96 -18.26 11.41
CA ASP A 450 -20.61 -19.23 12.32
C ASP A 450 -19.58 -20.28 12.78
N THR A 451 -19.67 -20.80 14.00
CA THR A 451 -18.69 -21.74 14.57
C THR A 451 -18.82 -23.20 14.08
N THR A 452 -19.56 -23.41 13.00
CA THR A 452 -19.82 -24.73 12.40
C THR A 452 -18.51 -25.45 12.04
N ASP A 453 -18.23 -26.62 12.62
CA ASP A 453 -17.19 -27.53 12.11
C ASP A 453 -17.79 -28.35 10.96
N PRO A 454 -17.26 -28.32 9.72
CA PRO A 454 -17.80 -29.12 8.61
C PRO A 454 -17.52 -30.63 8.74
N GLY A 455 -16.86 -31.06 9.82
CA GLY A 455 -16.42 -32.44 10.02
C GLY A 455 -15.26 -32.79 9.09
N ASP A 456 -15.56 -33.13 7.85
CA ASP A 456 -14.60 -33.50 6.83
C ASP A 456 -13.95 -32.26 6.17
N GLN A 457 -12.67 -32.06 6.46
CA GLN A 457 -11.86 -30.98 5.92
C GLN A 457 -11.44 -31.19 4.46
N THR A 458 -11.63 -32.38 3.89
CA THR A 458 -11.23 -32.69 2.50
C THR A 458 -12.24 -32.18 1.46
N THR A 459 -13.51 -32.02 1.86
CA THR A 459 -14.58 -31.49 1.01
C THR A 459 -14.83 -30.00 1.26
N CYS A 460 -14.53 -29.52 2.48
CA CYS A 460 -14.91 -28.19 2.97
C CYS A 460 -16.41 -27.88 2.79
N ALA A 461 -17.25 -28.91 2.79
CA ALA A 461 -18.70 -28.79 2.61
C ALA A 461 -19.36 -28.44 3.94
N TYR A 462 -20.33 -27.52 3.90
CA TYR A 462 -21.12 -27.13 5.06
C TYR A 462 -22.60 -27.32 4.76
N GLY A 463 -23.36 -27.85 5.71
CA GLY A 463 -24.79 -28.15 5.55
C GLY A 463 -25.06 -29.38 4.69
N ASP A 464 -24.08 -30.29 4.53
CA ASP A 464 -24.24 -31.56 3.83
C ASP A 464 -24.77 -32.69 4.75
N GLY A 465 -24.93 -32.40 6.03
CA GLY A 465 -25.35 -33.34 7.08
C GLY A 465 -24.21 -33.94 7.91
N ASN A 466 -22.95 -33.62 7.59
CA ASN A 466 -21.75 -34.04 8.34
C ASN A 466 -21.23 -32.96 9.31
N ASP A 467 -21.83 -31.77 9.31
CA ASP A 467 -21.53 -30.67 10.25
C ASP A 467 -21.54 -31.16 11.71
N VAL A 468 -20.45 -30.93 12.44
CA VAL A 468 -20.27 -31.35 13.83
C VAL A 468 -20.69 -30.23 14.78
N VAL A 469 -21.89 -30.36 15.35
CA VAL A 469 -22.39 -29.47 16.41
C VAL A 469 -21.52 -29.62 17.67
N LYS A 470 -20.98 -28.50 18.16
CA LYS A 470 -20.15 -28.44 19.37
C LYS A 470 -20.83 -27.64 20.48
N PRO A 471 -20.57 -27.96 21.76
CA PRO A 471 -21.05 -27.13 22.87
C PRO A 471 -20.55 -25.70 22.74
N CYS A 472 -21.47 -24.73 22.81
CA CYS A 472 -21.14 -23.30 22.68
C CYS A 472 -20.41 -22.76 23.93
N ASN A 473 -19.10 -23.03 23.99
CA ASN A 473 -18.20 -22.57 25.03
C ASN A 473 -16.73 -22.66 24.56
N THR A 474 -15.82 -22.15 25.39
CA THR A 474 -14.38 -22.05 25.15
C THR A 474 -13.56 -23.16 25.82
N ASN A 475 -14.20 -24.20 26.36
CA ASN A 475 -13.49 -25.36 26.92
C ASN A 475 -12.90 -26.22 25.79
N SER A 476 -11.93 -27.06 26.11
CA SER A 476 -11.41 -28.07 25.16
C SER A 476 -12.55 -28.92 24.58
N GLY A 477 -12.68 -28.93 23.24
CA GLY A 477 -13.75 -29.62 22.51
C GLY A 477 -15.07 -28.83 22.37
N GLY A 478 -15.18 -27.64 22.97
CA GLY A 478 -16.24 -26.67 22.68
C GLY A 478 -15.96 -25.90 21.38
N ALA A 479 -16.99 -25.22 20.87
CA ALA A 479 -16.93 -24.47 19.62
C ALA A 479 -15.80 -23.42 19.60
N GLY A 480 -15.62 -22.67 20.69
CA GLY A 480 -14.61 -21.60 20.77
C GLY A 480 -13.17 -22.11 20.92
N ALA A 481 -12.97 -23.41 21.15
CA ALA A 481 -11.64 -24.02 21.10
C ALA A 481 -11.30 -24.56 19.69
N ASP A 482 -12.21 -24.40 18.72
CA ASP A 482 -11.99 -24.76 17.33
C ASP A 482 -11.35 -23.62 16.54
N THR A 483 -10.52 -23.97 15.57
CA THR A 483 -9.98 -23.03 14.57
C THR A 483 -10.70 -23.15 13.22
N LYS A 484 -11.68 -24.04 13.13
CA LYS A 484 -12.63 -24.15 12.03
C LYS A 484 -13.88 -23.32 12.31
N GLY A 485 -14.58 -23.02 11.23
CA GLY A 485 -15.86 -22.33 11.23
C GLY A 485 -16.21 -21.94 9.80
N LYS A 486 -17.39 -21.38 9.60
CA LYS A 486 -17.95 -21.02 8.28
C LYS A 486 -18.03 -19.51 8.15
N ILE A 487 -17.43 -18.90 7.12
CA ILE A 487 -17.59 -17.47 6.80
C ILE A 487 -18.27 -17.32 5.44
N VAL A 488 -19.58 -17.05 5.47
CA VAL A 488 -20.31 -16.68 4.26
C VAL A 488 -19.89 -15.27 3.84
N ARG A 489 -19.27 -15.19 2.65
CA ARG A 489 -18.83 -13.96 2.01
C ARG A 489 -19.82 -13.50 0.95
N THR A 490 -20.26 -12.25 1.04
CA THR A 490 -21.11 -11.59 0.02
C THR A 490 -20.38 -10.37 -0.53
N LEU A 491 -20.58 -10.10 -1.82
CA LEU A 491 -20.11 -8.90 -2.50
C LEU A 491 -21.28 -7.97 -2.79
N GLY A 492 -21.08 -6.69 -2.50
CA GLY A 492 -22.06 -5.64 -2.73
C GLY A 492 -23.20 -5.62 -1.71
N ASN A 493 -23.96 -4.53 -1.76
CA ASN A 493 -25.19 -4.32 -1.02
C ASN A 493 -26.43 -4.13 -1.93
N GLY A 494 -26.24 -4.10 -3.26
CA GLY A 494 -27.30 -3.89 -4.25
C GLY A 494 -27.50 -2.42 -4.67
N ALA A 495 -26.64 -1.50 -4.22
CA ALA A 495 -26.59 -0.11 -4.66
C ALA A 495 -25.25 0.20 -5.33
N HIS A 496 -25.17 1.32 -6.05
CA HIS A 496 -23.91 1.76 -6.65
C HIS A 496 -23.02 2.48 -5.64
N ASP A 497 -21.71 2.21 -5.72
CA ASP A 497 -20.69 2.87 -4.90
C ASP A 497 -20.65 4.40 -5.11
N ALA A 498 -20.04 5.12 -4.17
CA ALA A 498 -19.78 6.56 -4.31
C ALA A 498 -18.81 6.86 -5.49
N ASN A 499 -18.97 7.99 -6.17
CA ASN A 499 -18.11 8.32 -7.33
C ASN A 499 -16.61 8.40 -7.00
N GLY A 500 -15.81 7.58 -7.69
CA GLY A 500 -14.36 7.53 -7.65
C GLY A 500 -13.85 6.18 -8.16
N ILE A 501 -12.54 5.97 -8.19
CA ILE A 501 -11.92 4.66 -8.44
C ILE A 501 -12.04 3.80 -7.19
N HIS A 502 -12.75 2.69 -7.30
CA HIS A 502 -12.86 1.71 -6.22
C HIS A 502 -11.87 0.57 -6.38
N THR A 503 -11.24 0.18 -5.28
CA THR A 503 -10.45 -1.05 -5.16
C THR A 503 -11.06 -1.97 -4.09
N ARG A 504 -11.17 -3.26 -4.41
CA ARG A 504 -11.55 -4.33 -3.50
C ARG A 504 -10.59 -5.50 -3.70
N PHE A 505 -9.80 -5.82 -2.68
CA PHE A 505 -8.86 -6.94 -2.72
C PHE A 505 -9.25 -8.05 -1.76
N ARG A 506 -8.70 -9.24 -1.97
CA ARG A 506 -8.73 -10.39 -1.07
C ARG A 506 -7.35 -11.03 -1.05
N VAL A 507 -6.72 -11.03 0.12
CA VAL A 507 -5.33 -11.46 0.30
C VAL A 507 -5.24 -12.58 1.34
N PRO A 508 -4.97 -13.83 0.94
CA PRO A 508 -4.67 -14.92 1.86
C PRO A 508 -3.38 -14.64 2.63
N GLY A 509 -3.48 -14.58 3.95
CA GLY A 509 -2.38 -14.31 4.86
C GLY A 509 -2.31 -15.28 6.04
N LEU A 510 -1.10 -15.43 6.59
CA LEU A 510 -0.80 -16.11 7.83
C LEU A 510 -0.48 -15.05 8.88
N SER A 511 -1.39 -14.87 9.83
CA SER A 511 -1.13 -14.08 11.04
C SER A 511 -0.35 -14.95 12.01
N THR A 512 0.86 -14.53 12.37
CA THR A 512 1.64 -15.18 13.44
C THR A 512 1.75 -14.21 14.60
N THR A 513 1.43 -14.70 15.81
CA THR A 513 1.48 -13.90 17.04
C THR A 513 2.38 -14.57 18.06
N TRP A 514 3.31 -13.81 18.63
CA TRP A 514 4.33 -14.29 19.58
C TRP A 514 4.59 -13.27 20.69
N ILE A 515 5.31 -13.71 21.72
CA ILE A 515 5.97 -12.85 22.71
C ILE A 515 7.46 -12.81 22.35
N GLU A 516 7.98 -11.61 22.10
CA GLU A 516 9.41 -11.35 21.90
C GLU A 516 10.12 -11.54 23.25
N ASN A 517 11.28 -12.20 23.27
CA ASN A 517 12.00 -12.49 24.53
C ASN A 517 13.36 -11.77 24.57
N GLY A 518 13.29 -10.48 24.90
CA GLY A 518 14.42 -9.57 25.00
C GLY A 518 13.97 -8.10 24.94
N ASP A 519 12.87 -7.83 24.26
CA ASP A 519 12.16 -6.55 24.24
C ASP A 519 10.69 -6.76 24.66
N VAL A 520 10.06 -5.72 25.21
CA VAL A 520 8.61 -5.71 25.52
C VAL A 520 7.77 -5.16 24.36
N ASN A 521 8.40 -4.68 23.28
CA ASN A 521 7.73 -4.27 22.04
C ASN A 521 8.55 -4.65 20.80
N CYS A 522 7.89 -5.22 19.79
CA CYS A 522 8.46 -5.35 18.45
C CYS A 522 8.50 -4.00 17.71
N GLY A 523 9.54 -3.85 16.88
CA GLY A 523 9.57 -2.86 15.82
C GLY A 523 8.83 -3.35 14.55
N PRO A 524 8.62 -2.48 13.55
CA PRO A 524 7.86 -2.80 12.33
C PRO A 524 8.49 -3.91 11.47
N ASN A 525 9.75 -4.27 11.71
CA ASN A 525 10.50 -5.31 11.01
C ASN A 525 10.80 -6.54 11.88
N SER A 526 10.20 -6.67 13.07
CA SER A 526 10.43 -7.85 13.93
C SER A 526 9.85 -9.12 13.30
N HIS A 527 10.48 -10.25 13.58
CA HIS A 527 10.18 -11.57 13.03
C HIS A 527 9.98 -12.57 14.17
N TYR A 528 9.26 -13.66 13.93
CA TYR A 528 9.26 -14.79 14.86
C TYR A 528 10.47 -15.68 14.55
N ASP A 529 11.55 -15.50 15.30
CA ASP A 529 12.80 -16.23 15.13
C ASP A 529 12.84 -17.52 15.97
N GLY A 530 11.94 -17.62 16.95
CA GLY A 530 11.86 -18.76 17.87
C GLY A 530 12.99 -18.68 18.90
N GLY A 531 13.47 -19.85 19.36
CA GLY A 531 14.53 -19.93 20.36
C GLY A 531 14.11 -19.39 21.72
N LEU A 532 14.25 -18.08 21.92
CA LEU A 532 13.75 -17.37 23.09
C LEU A 532 12.28 -16.92 22.91
N ASP A 533 11.83 -16.64 21.69
CA ASP A 533 10.45 -16.20 21.41
C ASP A 533 9.41 -17.27 21.75
N VAL A 534 8.29 -16.84 22.34
CA VAL A 534 7.17 -17.72 22.67
C VAL A 534 6.06 -17.55 21.63
N LEU A 535 5.90 -18.54 20.76
CA LEU A 535 4.74 -18.58 19.84
C LEU A 535 3.44 -18.67 20.65
N LEU A 536 2.49 -17.78 20.36
CA LEU A 536 1.15 -17.80 20.95
C LEU A 536 0.13 -18.47 20.03
N THR A 537 0.13 -18.09 18.75
CA THR A 537 -0.77 -18.69 17.75
C THR A 537 -0.32 -18.40 16.31
N GLN A 538 -0.79 -19.24 15.39
CA GLN A 538 -0.83 -18.94 13.97
C GLN A 538 -2.26 -19.11 13.45
N LEU A 539 -2.75 -18.12 12.70
CA LEU A 539 -4.11 -18.08 12.17
C LEU A 539 -4.06 -17.77 10.68
N ILE A 540 -4.81 -18.52 9.87
CA ILE A 540 -5.01 -18.21 8.45
C ILE A 540 -6.19 -17.24 8.36
N LEU A 541 -6.01 -16.17 7.58
CA LEU A 541 -7.04 -15.17 7.31
C LEU A 541 -7.03 -14.76 5.84
N LYS A 542 -8.12 -14.23 5.29
CA LYS A 542 -8.12 -13.52 4.01
C LYS A 542 -8.45 -12.05 4.29
N ALA A 543 -7.44 -11.19 4.25
CA ALA A 543 -7.62 -9.76 4.44
C ALA A 543 -8.37 -9.18 3.23
N GLU A 544 -9.48 -8.50 3.47
CA GLU A 544 -10.34 -7.96 2.40
C GLU A 544 -10.58 -6.46 2.52
N PRO A 545 -9.59 -5.62 2.17
CA PRO A 545 -9.77 -4.18 2.12
C PRO A 545 -10.65 -3.79 0.93
N SER A 546 -11.69 -2.99 1.22
CA SER A 546 -12.53 -2.33 0.22
C SER A 546 -12.62 -0.83 0.47
N THR A 547 -12.63 -0.06 -0.61
CA THR A 547 -12.85 1.40 -0.61
C THR A 547 -14.32 1.80 -0.59
N ALA A 548 -15.23 0.88 -0.92
CA ALA A 548 -16.68 1.08 -0.76
C ALA A 548 -17.11 0.83 0.69
N GLY A 549 -16.55 -0.22 1.29
CA GLY A 549 -16.73 -0.53 2.69
C GLY A 549 -16.68 -2.02 2.99
N ALA A 550 -16.72 -2.35 4.28
CA ALA A 550 -16.75 -3.74 4.75
C ALA A 550 -17.70 -3.90 5.94
N THR A 551 -18.35 -5.06 6.03
CA THR A 551 -19.21 -5.46 7.15
C THR A 551 -18.84 -6.86 7.63
N GLY A 552 -18.70 -7.03 8.93
CA GLY A 552 -18.50 -8.33 9.56
C GLY A 552 -19.52 -8.57 10.66
N GLN A 553 -19.98 -9.81 10.80
CA GLN A 553 -20.84 -10.25 11.89
C GLN A 553 -20.59 -11.73 12.17
N PHE A 554 -20.91 -12.16 13.38
CA PHE A 554 -21.15 -13.56 13.70
C PHE A 554 -22.67 -13.80 13.71
N SER A 555 -23.12 -14.91 13.17
CA SER A 555 -24.53 -15.30 13.10
C SER A 555 -24.62 -16.81 13.13
N ASP A 556 -25.59 -17.35 13.84
CA ASP A 556 -25.93 -18.76 13.73
C ASP A 556 -26.49 -18.99 12.32
N LEU A 557 -25.78 -19.79 11.52
CA LEU A 557 -26.10 -20.17 10.14
C LEU A 557 -26.45 -21.65 10.04
N SER A 558 -26.03 -22.46 11.01
CA SER A 558 -26.27 -23.90 11.12
C SER A 558 -27.58 -24.23 11.88
N GLY A 559 -28.04 -23.32 12.75
CA GLY A 559 -29.18 -23.49 13.63
C GLY A 559 -28.84 -24.21 14.94
N ASP A 560 -27.56 -24.32 15.30
CA ASP A 560 -27.09 -25.03 16.50
C ASP A 560 -27.09 -24.16 17.77
N GLY A 561 -27.36 -22.86 17.63
CA GLY A 561 -27.37 -21.87 18.70
C GLY A 561 -26.03 -21.19 18.98
N CYS A 562 -24.97 -21.45 18.19
CA CYS A 562 -23.60 -20.99 18.46
C CYS A 562 -22.97 -20.14 17.34
N ALA A 563 -23.52 -18.94 17.13
CA ALA A 563 -22.93 -17.92 16.25
C ALA A 563 -21.43 -17.62 16.52
N ALA A 564 -21.06 -17.56 17.80
CA ALA A 564 -19.70 -17.34 18.30
C ALA A 564 -19.62 -17.83 19.76
N ALA A 565 -18.51 -18.46 20.13
CA ALA A 565 -18.20 -18.83 21.51
C ALA A 565 -17.09 -17.94 22.13
N GLY A 566 -16.32 -17.23 21.30
CA GLY A 566 -15.29 -16.27 21.70
C GLY A 566 -15.77 -14.84 21.97
N GLN A 567 -14.85 -13.88 21.86
CA GLN A 567 -15.08 -12.45 22.13
C GLN A 567 -15.77 -11.70 20.99
N ALA A 568 -15.89 -12.30 19.79
CA ALA A 568 -16.48 -11.70 18.59
C ALA A 568 -15.94 -10.27 18.35
N PHE A 569 -16.81 -9.26 18.19
CA PHE A 569 -16.44 -7.84 18.03
C PHE A 569 -16.48 -7.05 19.35
N GLY A 570 -16.17 -7.72 20.48
CA GLY A 570 -15.99 -7.07 21.77
C GLY A 570 -17.25 -6.35 22.26
N SER A 571 -17.19 -5.03 22.39
CA SER A 571 -18.33 -4.22 22.85
C SER A 571 -19.49 -4.11 21.82
N ASN A 572 -19.36 -4.77 20.67
CA ASN A 572 -20.44 -4.95 19.69
C ASN A 572 -21.03 -6.37 19.74
N GLY A 573 -20.51 -7.27 20.58
CA GLY A 573 -20.84 -8.68 20.59
C GLY A 573 -20.66 -9.29 19.20
N ASN A 574 -21.70 -9.96 18.70
CA ASN A 574 -21.69 -10.63 17.40
C ASN A 574 -21.81 -9.65 16.19
N GLY A 575 -21.91 -8.34 16.42
CA GLY A 575 -22.11 -7.35 15.36
C GLY A 575 -23.57 -7.25 14.90
N PRO A 576 -23.83 -6.77 13.67
CA PRO A 576 -22.87 -6.42 12.63
C PRO A 576 -22.03 -5.19 12.97
N VAL A 577 -20.79 -5.19 12.50
CA VAL A 577 -19.89 -4.03 12.51
C VAL A 577 -19.59 -3.63 11.06
N THR A 578 -19.84 -2.36 10.72
CA THR A 578 -19.72 -1.84 9.36
C THR A 578 -18.77 -0.65 9.31
N VAL A 579 -17.81 -0.71 8.38
CA VAL A 579 -16.99 0.40 7.92
C VAL A 579 -17.53 0.81 6.55
N GLY A 580 -18.48 1.75 6.52
CA GLY A 580 -19.20 2.17 5.31
C GLY A 580 -18.72 3.51 4.71
N PRO A 581 -19.44 4.06 3.71
CA PRO A 581 -18.98 5.15 2.83
C PRO A 581 -18.65 6.51 3.48
N SER A 582 -18.93 6.69 4.77
CA SER A 582 -18.50 7.87 5.55
C SER A 582 -17.10 7.72 6.16
N ILE A 583 -16.52 6.52 6.07
CA ILE A 583 -15.20 6.15 6.60
C ILE A 583 -14.34 5.56 5.48
N ALA A 584 -14.84 4.53 4.79
CA ALA A 584 -14.25 4.04 3.56
C ALA A 584 -14.59 5.02 2.42
N ALA A 585 -13.62 5.31 1.55
CA ALA A 585 -13.77 6.26 0.47
C ALA A 585 -12.90 5.85 -0.75
N PRO A 586 -13.40 6.01 -1.98
CA PRO A 586 -12.63 5.78 -3.20
C PRO A 586 -11.53 6.83 -3.41
N GLU A 587 -10.65 6.54 -4.36
CA GLU A 587 -9.74 7.54 -4.92
C GLU A 587 -10.49 8.43 -5.93
N PRO A 588 -10.38 9.77 -5.86
CA PRO A 588 -10.97 10.65 -6.87
C PRO A 588 -10.44 10.36 -8.29
N TYR A 589 -11.29 10.43 -9.33
CA TYR A 589 -10.91 10.14 -10.73
C TYR A 589 -9.76 11.01 -11.31
N ASN A 590 -9.43 12.12 -10.65
CA ASN A 590 -8.33 13.01 -11.02
C ASN A 590 -7.03 12.70 -10.24
N ALA A 591 -7.01 11.65 -9.41
CA ALA A 591 -5.93 11.25 -8.51
C ALA A 591 -5.45 12.38 -7.56
N SER A 592 -6.33 13.33 -7.19
CA SER A 592 -5.92 14.47 -6.34
C SER A 592 -5.67 14.11 -4.88
N SER A 593 -6.09 12.92 -4.45
CA SER A 593 -5.84 12.36 -3.12
C SER A 593 -5.88 10.84 -3.20
N GLY A 594 -5.40 10.15 -2.18
CA GLY A 594 -5.61 8.71 -2.04
C GLY A 594 -7.01 8.34 -1.54
N ALA A 595 -7.17 7.05 -1.30
CA ALA A 595 -8.40 6.42 -0.82
C ALA A 595 -8.36 6.14 0.69
N THR A 596 -9.49 5.71 1.27
CA THR A 596 -9.51 5.04 2.59
C THR A 596 -10.16 3.68 2.45
N THR A 597 -9.41 2.63 2.76
CA THR A 597 -9.93 1.26 2.77
C THR A 597 -10.48 0.90 4.15
N GLY A 598 -11.60 0.20 4.16
CA GLY A 598 -12.15 -0.49 5.32
C GLY A 598 -11.99 -1.99 5.18
N THR A 599 -11.60 -2.66 6.26
CA THR A 599 -11.66 -4.12 6.40
C THR A 599 -12.43 -4.45 7.67
N VAL A 600 -13.42 -5.33 7.55
CA VAL A 600 -14.04 -6.01 8.69
C VAL A 600 -14.03 -7.50 8.37
N SER A 601 -13.50 -8.31 9.28
CA SER A 601 -13.44 -9.76 9.09
C SER A 601 -13.49 -10.47 10.44
N THR A 602 -13.74 -11.76 10.35
CA THR A 602 -13.88 -12.72 11.45
C THR A 602 -12.80 -13.79 11.32
N ILE A 603 -12.32 -14.32 12.44
CA ILE A 603 -11.32 -15.39 12.51
C ILE A 603 -11.71 -16.33 13.67
N PHE A 604 -11.73 -17.63 13.41
CA PHE A 604 -11.85 -18.67 14.44
C PHE A 604 -10.46 -18.96 15.02
N SER A 605 -10.37 -18.99 16.35
CA SER A 605 -9.10 -19.11 17.05
C SER A 605 -9.29 -19.84 18.36
N ASN A 606 -8.33 -20.67 18.72
CA ASN A 606 -8.26 -21.35 20.01
C ASN A 606 -7.49 -20.54 21.08
N LEU A 607 -7.12 -19.28 20.79
CA LEU A 607 -6.29 -18.46 21.67
C LEU A 607 -7.10 -17.90 22.86
N ASN A 608 -6.86 -18.46 24.05
CA ASN A 608 -7.35 -17.90 25.31
C ASN A 608 -6.75 -16.49 25.57
N PRO A 609 -7.54 -15.45 25.94
CA PRO A 609 -8.98 -15.45 26.24
C PRO A 609 -9.87 -14.95 25.10
N THR A 610 -9.32 -14.71 23.91
CA THR A 610 -10.03 -14.05 22.81
C THR A 610 -10.92 -15.01 22.01
N PHE A 611 -10.42 -16.21 21.75
CA PHE A 611 -11.06 -17.24 20.93
C PHE A 611 -11.60 -16.67 19.60
N ASP A 612 -12.80 -17.06 19.14
CA ASP A 612 -13.45 -16.45 17.96
C ASP A 612 -13.46 -14.92 18.05
N VAL A 613 -12.83 -14.26 17.07
CA VAL A 613 -12.68 -12.80 17.07
C VAL A 613 -13.09 -12.16 15.76
N GLY A 614 -13.77 -11.04 15.88
CA GLY A 614 -13.89 -10.04 14.84
C GLY A 614 -12.74 -9.04 14.92
N PHE A 615 -12.28 -8.56 13.78
CA PHE A 615 -11.38 -7.43 13.69
C PHE A 615 -11.89 -6.38 12.70
N VAL A 616 -11.51 -5.13 12.96
CA VAL A 616 -11.79 -3.97 12.12
C VAL A 616 -10.51 -3.21 11.86
N ALA A 617 -10.20 -2.91 10.61
CA ALA A 617 -9.06 -2.06 10.24
C ALA A 617 -9.52 -0.90 9.36
N ILE A 618 -8.99 0.30 9.65
CA ILE A 618 -9.17 1.50 8.82
C ILE A 618 -7.80 1.88 8.28
N THR A 619 -7.63 1.84 6.95
CA THR A 619 -6.34 2.10 6.31
C THR A 619 -6.47 3.17 5.22
N PRO A 620 -6.15 4.44 5.54
CA PRO A 620 -5.86 5.47 4.56
C PRO A 620 -4.66 5.05 3.72
N VAL A 621 -4.74 5.24 2.41
CA VAL A 621 -3.68 4.89 1.45
C VAL A 621 -3.34 6.10 0.59
N SER A 622 -2.14 6.10 0.01
CA SER A 622 -1.76 7.05 -1.04
C SER A 622 -2.68 6.93 -2.26
N ALA A 623 -2.65 7.94 -3.14
CA ALA A 623 -3.13 7.76 -4.51
C ALA A 623 -2.44 6.56 -5.17
N ILE A 624 -3.15 5.87 -6.06
CA ILE A 624 -2.61 4.75 -6.80
C ILE A 624 -1.47 5.26 -7.69
N SER A 625 -0.32 4.61 -7.59
CA SER A 625 0.85 4.91 -8.41
C SER A 625 1.08 3.82 -9.45
N LEU A 626 1.49 4.21 -10.65
CA LEU A 626 1.92 3.26 -11.67
C LEU A 626 3.33 2.75 -11.33
N VAL A 627 3.46 1.44 -11.14
CA VAL A 627 4.74 0.76 -10.91
C VAL A 627 5.36 0.28 -12.22
N SER A 628 4.54 -0.15 -13.18
CA SER A 628 4.96 -0.45 -14.55
C SER A 628 3.79 -0.40 -15.51
N SER A 629 3.99 0.24 -16.67
CA SER A 629 3.05 0.24 -17.81
C SER A 629 3.06 -1.06 -18.61
N THR A 630 3.92 -2.03 -18.28
CA THR A 630 3.93 -3.33 -18.96
C THR A 630 2.68 -4.11 -18.56
N PRO A 631 1.79 -4.50 -19.50
CA PRO A 631 0.60 -5.27 -19.15
C PRO A 631 1.00 -6.64 -18.62
N GLN A 632 0.84 -6.86 -17.32
CA GLN A 632 0.95 -8.18 -16.73
C GLN A 632 -0.45 -8.80 -16.67
N SER A 633 -0.61 -9.97 -17.30
CA SER A 633 -1.80 -10.78 -17.10
C SER A 633 -1.88 -11.24 -15.64
N CYS A 634 -3.12 -11.41 -15.16
CA CYS A 634 -3.42 -12.12 -13.92
C CYS A 634 -3.01 -13.60 -14.06
N SER A 635 -1.72 -13.88 -13.87
CA SER A 635 -1.08 -15.19 -14.05
C SER A 635 -0.90 -15.98 -12.75
N CYS A 636 -1.29 -15.39 -11.62
CA CYS A 636 -1.14 -15.99 -10.30
C CYS A 636 -2.29 -16.99 -10.05
N THR A 637 -1.97 -18.28 -9.94
CA THR A 637 -2.96 -19.32 -9.65
C THR A 637 -3.49 -19.17 -8.23
N ILE A 638 -4.73 -18.70 -8.10
CA ILE A 638 -5.45 -18.64 -6.82
C ILE A 638 -5.64 -20.09 -6.34
N ALA A 639 -5.00 -20.44 -5.23
CA ALA A 639 -5.24 -21.74 -4.61
C ALA A 639 -6.68 -21.79 -4.09
N ALA A 640 -7.47 -22.75 -4.58
CA ALA A 640 -8.76 -23.09 -4.00
C ALA A 640 -8.54 -23.77 -2.64
N GLY A 641 -8.28 -22.97 -1.60
CA GLY A 641 -8.49 -23.41 -0.23
C GLY A 641 -9.98 -23.58 0.05
N CYS A 642 -10.32 -24.12 1.22
CA CYS A 642 -11.71 -24.10 1.69
C CYS A 642 -12.32 -22.67 1.56
N PRO A 643 -13.65 -22.57 1.33
CA PRO A 643 -14.36 -21.34 1.69
C PRO A 643 -13.91 -20.91 3.09
N GLU A 644 -13.79 -19.59 3.24
CA GLU A 644 -13.40 -19.02 4.54
C GLU A 644 -14.47 -19.33 5.60
#